data_AF-A0A6B2TEZ0-F1
#
_entry.id   AF-A0A6B2TEZ0-F1
#
_cell.length_a   1.000
_cell.length_b   1.000
_cell.length_c   1.000
_cell.angle_alpha   90.00
_cell.angle_beta   90.00
_cell.angle_gamma   90.00
#
_symmetry.space_group_name_H-M   'P 1'
#
loop_
_entity.id
_entity.type
_entity.pdbx_description
1 polymer ?
#
loop_
_entity_poly.entity_id
_entity_poly.type
_entity_poly.pdbx_seq_one_letter_code
_entity_poly.pdbx_strand_id
1 'polypeptide(L)'
;TSHSLPPVVIPAPDTDAAHEDLEVILGDLALADRLPFSRQADPVPPRRILLTGATGYLGSHLLLDLLRQGDAHVVCLVRAADDAAAERRLADALASFDQPWTAEVRRRVTVLAADLRQPFLGLAQDMWEGLAQELDSIVNVAAAVDFLRGYPSLRQTNVLGPLALAELAMTGRAKPLHHISSVAVFNEVGIEKMGEDDPVAHIDRLFAGYDKSKWAAEAVLRRAREHGLTVTFLRPGAIGGHTRTGVYNPRDLSTGLIGAFSRYRTVPAFKFMNLAPVDWISKVTAAVVFDPAAWGQNYNVTGRAETLPQLVKDMKLAGMNVRVANWREWRDDLIARHAADPVPELDFLIRILRSPTAMKLFEALMFGPEAGSERTDRFVARKRLPEAERYGSQAQLKSFERMARDGVARLPSREDPPYLQFRERTKGRVGPVGEDRDSKCRMALTLSIASMYQVVRHRKIDVRGEVFCERLHPEPLTVEAGEIWVRPDEGVPLRHGSDHPLLRYRLVLVDRDGGRWWLEGWKTARASRDFWKQTRTIDVTIGRENEPASLEGVVKVPGKSYVPDQIDGIEVDPRLTPQEQRLAKLAWLSWFFVQVGMGLAEPSLRAVAELLDLRKDAIDRDQDKLQRKIRKLMIKREQTR
;
A
#
# COMPACT_ATOMS: atom_id res chain seq x y z
N THR A 1 -41.96 29.15 8.15
CA THR A 1 -42.31 28.40 9.37
C THR A 1 -41.16 27.46 9.70
N SER A 2 -40.37 27.85 10.70
CA SER A 2 -39.16 27.16 11.16
C SER A 2 -39.52 25.89 11.92
N HIS A 3 -39.28 24.72 11.33
CA HIS A 3 -39.28 23.46 12.07
C HIS A 3 -37.88 23.25 12.66
N SER A 4 -37.69 23.76 13.88
CA SER A 4 -36.60 23.36 14.76
C SER A 4 -36.81 21.90 15.16
N LEU A 5 -35.90 21.01 14.73
CA LEU A 5 -35.81 19.66 15.27
C LEU A 5 -35.52 19.73 16.78
N PRO A 6 -36.10 18.83 17.60
CA PRO A 6 -35.83 18.81 19.03
C PRO A 6 -34.33 18.52 19.29
N PRO A 7 -33.71 19.12 20.31
CA PRO A 7 -32.35 18.79 20.70
C PRO A 7 -32.30 17.32 21.10
N VAL A 8 -31.36 16.58 20.49
CA VAL A 8 -31.06 15.21 20.88
C VAL A 8 -30.51 15.25 22.30
N VAL A 9 -31.28 14.73 23.26
CA VAL A 9 -30.77 14.43 24.59
C VAL A 9 -29.88 13.21 24.46
N ILE A 10 -28.58 13.45 24.38
CA ILE A 10 -27.55 12.42 24.45
C ILE A 10 -27.50 11.96 25.91
N PRO A 11 -27.57 10.65 26.22
CA PRO A 11 -27.37 10.19 27.58
C PRO A 11 -26.04 10.71 28.09
N ALA A 12 -26.02 11.29 29.30
CA ALA A 12 -24.77 11.58 29.98
C ALA A 12 -23.93 10.28 30.03
N PRO A 13 -22.59 10.36 29.96
CA PRO A 13 -21.77 9.18 30.25
C PRO A 13 -22.22 8.60 31.58
N ASP A 14 -22.30 7.28 31.65
CA ASP A 14 -22.63 6.58 32.90
C ASP A 14 -21.57 6.96 33.94
N THR A 15 -21.91 7.90 34.82
CA THR A 15 -20.97 8.56 35.72
C THR A 15 -20.38 7.57 36.71
N ASP A 16 -21.12 6.49 37.00
CA ASP A 16 -20.72 5.45 37.93
C ASP A 16 -19.62 4.57 37.31
N ALA A 17 -19.77 4.14 36.06
CA ALA A 17 -18.74 3.38 35.35
C ALA A 17 -17.43 4.17 35.15
N ALA A 18 -17.51 5.49 34.97
CA ALA A 18 -16.32 6.35 34.88
C ALA A 18 -15.59 6.49 36.22
N HIS A 19 -16.33 6.54 37.34
CA HIS A 19 -15.76 6.55 38.69
C HIS A 19 -15.14 5.19 39.04
N GLU A 20 -15.80 4.08 38.73
CA GLU A 20 -15.26 2.73 38.94
C GLU A 20 -13.96 2.52 38.16
N ASP A 21 -13.89 2.93 36.90
CA ASP A 21 -12.66 2.86 36.11
C ASP A 21 -11.51 3.64 36.77
N LEU A 22 -11.79 4.84 37.30
CA LEU A 22 -10.78 5.67 37.95
C LEU A 22 -10.26 5.03 39.24
N GLU A 23 -11.13 4.47 40.08
CA GLU A 23 -10.73 3.75 41.29
C GLU A 23 -9.84 2.55 40.97
N VAL A 24 -10.18 1.77 39.95
CA VAL A 24 -9.37 0.63 39.51
C VAL A 24 -8.00 1.08 38.98
N ILE A 25 -7.96 2.17 38.21
CA ILE A 25 -6.69 2.75 37.71
C ILE A 25 -5.81 3.25 38.87
N LEU A 26 -6.39 3.89 39.88
CA LEU A 26 -5.67 4.31 41.07
C LEU A 26 -5.13 3.10 41.85
N GLY A 27 -5.90 2.01 41.92
CA GLY A 27 -5.45 0.73 42.46
C GLY A 27 -4.24 0.15 41.70
N ASP A 28 -4.22 0.28 40.37
CA ASP A 28 -3.09 -0.16 39.54
C ASP A 28 -1.82 0.64 39.80
N LEU A 29 -1.95 1.94 40.00
CA LEU A 29 -0.84 2.81 40.36
C LEU A 29 -0.27 2.43 41.73
N ALA A 30 -1.13 2.10 42.70
CA ALA A 30 -0.71 1.61 44.01
C ALA A 30 0.00 0.24 43.95
N LEU A 31 -0.20 -0.56 42.90
CA LEU A 31 0.60 -1.78 42.69
C LEU A 31 2.01 -1.44 42.19
N ALA A 32 2.17 -0.40 41.36
CA ALA A 32 3.48 0.07 40.93
C ALA A 32 4.33 0.59 42.10
N ASP A 33 3.70 1.15 43.14
CA ASP A 33 4.37 1.55 44.39
C ASP A 33 5.00 0.38 45.15
N ARG A 34 4.63 -0.86 44.84
CA ARG A 34 5.19 -2.07 45.48
C ARG A 34 6.40 -2.62 44.74
N LEU A 35 6.75 -2.06 43.58
CA LEU A 35 7.93 -2.49 42.84
C LEU A 35 9.21 -2.24 43.68
N PRO A 36 10.21 -3.14 43.61
CA PRO A 36 11.48 -2.90 44.28
C PRO A 36 12.17 -1.65 43.71
N PHE A 37 13.10 -1.06 44.45
CA PHE A 37 14.01 -0.08 43.85
C PHE A 37 15.08 -0.80 43.03
N SER A 38 15.33 -0.34 41.82
CA SER A 38 16.35 -0.88 40.92
C SER A 38 17.46 0.13 40.69
N ARG A 39 18.67 -0.38 40.45
CA ARG A 39 19.71 0.42 39.80
C ARG A 39 19.33 0.66 38.33
N GLN A 40 19.92 1.68 37.72
CA GLN A 40 19.81 1.87 36.28
C GLN A 40 20.50 0.72 35.55
N ALA A 41 19.96 0.34 34.39
CA ALA A 41 20.56 -0.68 33.55
C ALA A 41 21.88 -0.17 32.95
N ASP A 42 22.83 -1.08 32.73
CA ASP A 42 24.08 -0.75 32.05
C ASP A 42 23.78 -0.25 30.62
N PRO A 43 24.36 0.88 30.19
CA PRO A 43 24.05 1.48 28.89
C PRO A 43 24.81 0.77 27.76
N VAL A 44 24.55 -0.52 27.56
CA VAL A 44 25.17 -1.37 26.54
C VAL A 44 24.13 -1.91 25.56
N PRO A 45 24.41 -2.00 24.25
CA PRO A 45 23.49 -2.60 23.30
C PRO A 45 23.12 -4.04 23.71
N PRO A 46 21.83 -4.42 23.69
CA PRO A 46 21.38 -5.69 24.21
C PRO A 46 21.73 -6.85 23.27
N ARG A 47 22.05 -8.02 23.84
CA ARG A 47 22.26 -9.27 23.07
C ARG A 47 21.13 -10.26 23.28
N ARG A 48 20.55 -10.34 24.48
CA ARG A 48 19.36 -11.16 24.76
C ARG A 48 18.16 -10.28 25.08
N ILE A 49 17.15 -10.34 24.21
CA ILE A 49 15.98 -9.46 24.27
C ILE A 49 14.73 -10.31 24.50
N LEU A 50 13.93 -9.97 25.50
CA LEU A 50 12.59 -10.53 25.63
C LEU A 50 11.61 -9.72 24.78
N LEU A 51 10.88 -10.38 23.87
CA LEU A 51 9.87 -9.77 23.03
C LEU A 51 8.49 -10.36 23.35
N THR A 52 7.56 -9.50 23.76
CA THR A 52 6.13 -9.87 23.84
C THR A 52 5.42 -9.46 22.56
N GLY A 53 4.34 -10.18 22.20
CA GLY A 53 3.49 -9.78 21.08
C GLY A 53 4.06 -10.10 19.69
N ALA A 54 5.07 -10.97 19.60
CA ALA A 54 5.70 -11.39 18.33
C ALA A 54 4.71 -12.05 17.34
N THR A 55 3.57 -12.55 17.82
CA THR A 55 2.48 -13.09 16.98
C THR A 55 1.52 -12.03 16.43
N GLY A 56 1.66 -10.77 16.85
CA GLY A 56 0.89 -9.64 16.34
C GLY A 56 1.56 -9.00 15.13
N TYR A 57 0.83 -8.10 14.45
CA TYR A 57 1.30 -7.44 13.23
C TYR A 57 2.63 -6.70 13.44
N LEU A 58 2.68 -5.65 14.27
CA LEU A 58 3.93 -4.93 14.55
C LEU A 58 5.01 -5.84 15.15
N GLY A 59 4.64 -6.73 16.08
CA GLY A 59 5.60 -7.61 16.76
C GLY A 59 6.30 -8.58 15.80
N SER A 60 5.62 -9.08 14.77
CA SER A 60 6.22 -9.95 13.75
C SER A 60 7.31 -9.25 12.94
N HIS A 61 7.06 -8.01 12.51
CA HIS A 61 8.03 -7.20 11.80
C HIS A 61 9.18 -6.76 12.72
N LEU A 62 8.87 -6.37 13.96
CA LEU A 62 9.86 -5.96 14.94
C LEU A 62 10.80 -7.11 15.31
N LEU A 63 10.30 -8.35 15.44
CA LEU A 63 11.15 -9.53 15.67
C LEU A 63 12.28 -9.59 14.63
N LEU A 64 11.95 -9.48 13.34
CA LEU A 64 12.97 -9.54 12.30
C LEU A 64 13.88 -8.32 12.29
N ASP A 65 13.36 -7.12 12.58
CA ASP A 65 14.20 -5.93 12.67
C ASP A 65 15.14 -5.95 13.89
N LEU A 66 14.76 -6.58 15.00
CA LEU A 66 15.66 -6.85 16.13
C LEU A 66 16.75 -7.85 15.72
N LEU A 67 16.40 -8.94 15.02
CA LEU A 67 17.37 -9.92 14.53
C LEU A 67 18.31 -9.39 13.44
N ARG A 68 17.92 -8.32 12.73
CA ARG A 68 18.80 -7.63 11.77
C ARG A 68 19.88 -6.79 12.47
N GLN A 69 19.74 -6.53 13.76
CA GLN A 69 20.72 -5.78 14.56
C GLN A 69 21.74 -6.74 15.18
N GLY A 70 22.84 -6.96 14.45
CA GLY A 70 23.97 -7.76 14.93
C GLY A 70 23.58 -9.20 15.31
N ASP A 71 24.13 -9.68 16.42
CA ASP A 71 24.01 -11.08 16.88
C ASP A 71 22.94 -11.26 17.97
N ALA A 72 21.87 -10.47 17.92
CA ALA A 72 20.82 -10.54 18.92
C ALA A 72 20.09 -11.88 18.93
N HIS A 73 19.78 -12.37 20.15
CA HIS A 73 18.95 -13.52 20.41
C HIS A 73 17.64 -13.06 21.07
N VAL A 74 16.51 -13.46 20.52
CA VAL A 74 15.20 -12.97 20.97
C VAL A 74 14.42 -14.08 21.67
N VAL A 75 13.99 -13.85 22.90
CA VAL A 75 13.09 -14.72 23.65
C VAL A 75 11.66 -14.22 23.45
N CYS A 76 10.86 -14.94 22.65
CA CYS A 76 9.47 -14.59 22.36
C CYS A 76 8.51 -15.24 23.35
N LEU A 77 7.76 -14.43 24.09
CA LEU A 77 6.66 -14.91 24.93
C LEU A 77 5.38 -15.02 24.09
N VAL A 78 4.82 -16.23 24.02
CA VAL A 78 3.66 -16.54 23.19
C VAL A 78 2.63 -17.32 24.00
N ARG A 79 1.38 -16.87 23.98
CA ARG A 79 0.28 -17.60 24.63
C ARG A 79 0.03 -18.92 23.91
N ALA A 80 0.29 -20.04 24.58
CA ALA A 80 0.03 -21.38 24.09
C ALA A 80 -0.06 -22.36 25.26
N ALA A 81 -0.39 -23.62 24.98
CA ALA A 81 -0.43 -24.67 26.00
C ALA A 81 0.98 -25.12 26.44
N ASP A 82 1.94 -25.10 25.52
CA ASP A 82 3.33 -25.52 25.71
C ASP A 82 4.24 -24.82 24.68
N ASP A 83 5.55 -24.92 24.86
CA ASP A 83 6.55 -24.25 24.02
C ASP A 83 6.49 -24.69 22.55
N ALA A 84 6.16 -25.95 22.28
CA ALA A 84 6.04 -26.45 20.92
C ALA A 84 4.82 -25.85 20.20
N ALA A 85 3.70 -25.69 20.91
CA ALA A 85 2.52 -24.99 20.43
C ALA A 85 2.78 -23.49 20.28
N ALA A 86 3.59 -22.91 21.16
CA ALA A 86 4.04 -21.53 21.09
C ALA A 86 4.87 -21.29 19.82
N GLU A 87 5.83 -22.18 19.51
CA GLU A 87 6.65 -22.10 18.31
C GLU A 87 5.81 -22.23 17.03
N ARG A 88 4.89 -23.21 16.97
CA ARG A 88 3.96 -23.35 15.84
C ARG A 88 3.14 -22.09 15.63
N ARG A 89 2.57 -21.54 16.70
CA ARG A 89 1.78 -20.31 16.64
C ARG A 89 2.60 -19.11 16.15
N LEU A 90 3.86 -18.99 16.55
CA LEU A 90 4.75 -17.95 16.04
C LEU A 90 5.04 -18.14 14.55
N ALA A 91 5.36 -19.36 14.13
CA ALA A 91 5.60 -19.69 12.73
C ALA A 91 4.40 -19.34 11.85
N ASP A 92 3.19 -19.73 12.26
CA ASP A 92 1.95 -19.44 11.53
C ASP A 92 1.68 -17.94 11.45
N ALA A 93 1.92 -17.20 12.55
CA ALA A 93 1.76 -15.75 12.57
C ALA A 93 2.75 -15.05 11.62
N LEU A 94 4.02 -15.43 11.63
CA LEU A 94 5.02 -14.90 10.70
C LEU A 94 4.62 -15.19 9.24
N ALA A 95 4.21 -16.43 8.94
CA ALA A 95 3.74 -16.79 7.61
C ALA A 95 2.53 -15.95 7.17
N SER A 96 1.57 -15.67 8.07
CA SER A 96 0.40 -14.86 7.76
C SER A 96 0.72 -13.39 7.40
N PHE A 97 1.89 -12.90 7.82
CA PHE A 97 2.39 -11.56 7.51
C PHE A 97 3.52 -11.56 6.47
N ASP A 98 3.64 -12.62 5.66
CA ASP A 98 4.72 -12.85 4.69
C ASP A 98 6.14 -12.67 5.29
N GLN A 99 6.32 -13.03 6.57
CA GLN A 99 7.59 -12.97 7.27
C GLN A 99 8.28 -14.35 7.27
N PRO A 100 9.60 -14.42 7.04
CA PRO A 100 10.34 -15.69 7.04
C PRO A 100 10.44 -16.34 8.42
N TRP A 101 10.25 -17.67 8.47
CA TRP A 101 10.59 -18.53 9.60
C TRP A 101 11.65 -19.57 9.21
N THR A 102 12.81 -19.07 8.76
CA THR A 102 13.91 -19.91 8.26
C THR A 102 14.73 -20.54 9.40
N ALA A 103 15.59 -21.50 9.06
CA ALA A 103 16.53 -22.09 10.02
C ALA A 103 17.51 -21.06 10.64
N GLU A 104 17.76 -19.93 9.97
CA GLU A 104 18.57 -18.85 10.53
C GLU A 104 17.80 -18.07 11.61
N VAL A 105 16.54 -17.74 11.34
CA VAL A 105 15.67 -17.07 12.33
C VAL A 105 15.46 -17.97 13.55
N ARG A 106 15.12 -19.24 13.34
CA ARG A 106 14.90 -20.23 14.42
C ARG A 106 16.09 -20.38 15.35
N ARG A 107 17.33 -20.28 14.84
CA ARG A 107 18.55 -20.39 15.66
C ARG A 107 18.76 -19.22 16.62
N ARG A 108 18.15 -18.08 16.36
CA ARG A 108 18.28 -16.84 17.15
C ARG A 108 16.99 -16.49 17.91
N VAL A 109 16.02 -17.40 17.94
CA VAL A 109 14.74 -17.19 18.61
C VAL A 109 14.44 -18.36 19.54
N THR A 110 14.22 -18.06 20.82
CA THR A 110 13.63 -19.00 21.78
C THR A 110 12.17 -18.63 21.94
N VAL A 111 11.26 -19.60 21.80
CA VAL A 111 9.82 -19.36 21.97
C VAL A 111 9.36 -20.05 23.25
N LEU A 112 8.77 -19.27 24.17
CA LEU A 112 8.26 -19.77 25.45
C LEU A 112 6.74 -19.57 25.54
N ALA A 113 6.05 -20.61 26.00
CA ALA A 113 4.65 -20.53 26.36
C ALA A 113 4.48 -19.67 27.61
N ALA A 114 3.84 -18.52 27.44
CA ALA A 114 3.64 -17.56 28.51
C ALA A 114 2.39 -16.71 28.28
N ASP A 115 1.78 -16.24 29.36
CA ASP A 115 0.62 -15.37 29.33
C ASP A 115 0.81 -14.20 30.29
N LEU A 116 0.90 -12.98 29.74
CA LEU A 116 1.01 -11.73 30.49
C LEU A 116 -0.12 -11.53 31.50
N ARG A 117 -1.22 -12.27 31.36
CA ARG A 117 -2.35 -12.22 32.28
C ARG A 117 -2.14 -13.01 33.56
N GLN A 118 -1.13 -13.86 33.63
CA GLN A 118 -0.85 -14.72 34.77
C GLN A 118 0.28 -14.14 35.64
N PRO A 119 0.31 -14.47 36.96
CA PRO A 119 1.47 -14.20 37.81
C PRO A 119 2.76 -14.75 37.18
N PHE A 120 3.88 -14.04 37.34
CA PHE A 120 5.16 -14.40 36.71
C PHE A 120 5.05 -14.66 35.20
N LEU A 121 4.09 -14.02 34.52
CA LEU A 121 3.79 -14.21 33.09
C LEU A 121 3.39 -15.66 32.74
N GLY A 122 2.98 -16.46 33.73
CA GLY A 122 2.66 -17.88 33.57
C GLY A 122 3.89 -18.79 33.43
N LEU A 123 5.09 -18.27 33.71
CA LEU A 123 6.33 -19.03 33.68
C LEU A 123 6.54 -19.80 34.99
N ALA A 124 7.28 -20.90 34.91
CA ALA A 124 7.82 -21.54 36.09
C ALA A 124 8.87 -20.65 36.77
N GLN A 125 9.01 -20.81 38.09
CA GLN A 125 9.86 -19.94 38.92
C GLN A 125 11.34 -19.96 38.48
N ASP A 126 11.85 -21.13 38.14
CA ASP A 126 13.22 -21.33 37.64
C ASP A 126 13.45 -20.61 36.30
N MET A 127 12.47 -20.66 35.39
CA MET A 127 12.52 -19.93 34.13
C MET A 127 12.46 -18.42 34.36
N TRP A 128 11.60 -17.94 35.27
CA TRP A 128 11.54 -16.53 35.64
C TRP A 128 12.89 -16.03 36.18
N GLU A 129 13.49 -16.77 37.11
CA GLU A 129 14.79 -16.45 37.69
C GLU A 129 15.91 -16.47 36.64
N GLY A 130 15.92 -17.45 35.75
CA GLY A 130 16.86 -17.52 34.63
C GLY A 130 16.74 -16.29 33.71
N LEU A 131 15.53 -15.95 33.29
CA LEU A 131 15.28 -14.74 32.48
C LEU A 131 15.69 -13.46 33.20
N ALA A 132 15.45 -13.37 34.51
CA ALA A 132 15.83 -12.21 35.31
C ALA A 132 17.35 -11.97 35.32
N GLN A 133 18.16 -13.02 35.21
CA GLN A 133 19.63 -12.94 35.16
C GLN A 133 20.18 -12.77 33.73
N GLU A 134 19.56 -13.42 32.73
CA GLU A 134 20.13 -13.54 31.38
C GLU A 134 19.71 -12.44 30.41
N LEU A 135 18.56 -11.79 30.62
CA LEU A 135 18.03 -10.80 29.69
C LEU A 135 18.77 -9.45 29.81
N ASP A 136 19.09 -8.85 28.67
CA ASP A 136 19.68 -7.52 28.59
C ASP A 136 18.63 -6.42 28.37
N SER A 137 17.47 -6.74 27.80
CA SER A 137 16.40 -5.78 27.50
C SER A 137 15.04 -6.47 27.35
N ILE A 138 13.97 -5.73 27.62
CA ILE A 138 12.59 -6.17 27.41
C ILE A 138 11.89 -5.23 26.43
N VAL A 139 11.26 -5.79 25.40
CA VAL A 139 10.45 -5.07 24.42
C VAL A 139 9.00 -5.57 24.53
N ASN A 140 8.13 -4.70 25.02
CA ASN A 140 6.72 -5.02 25.24
C ASN A 140 5.84 -4.45 24.11
N VAL A 141 5.47 -5.30 23.15
CA VAL A 141 4.50 -4.98 22.07
C VAL A 141 3.11 -5.53 22.37
N ALA A 142 3.00 -6.56 23.22
CA ALA A 142 1.74 -7.23 23.48
C ALA A 142 0.70 -6.27 24.11
N ALA A 143 -0.47 -6.22 23.48
CA ALA A 143 -1.65 -5.55 24.01
C ALA A 143 -2.91 -6.24 23.48
N ALA A 144 -3.98 -6.22 24.26
CA ALA A 144 -5.34 -6.43 23.80
C ALA A 144 -5.82 -5.12 23.15
N VAL A 145 -6.00 -5.14 21.83
CA VAL A 145 -6.51 -4.00 21.03
C VAL A 145 -7.97 -4.27 20.70
N ASP A 146 -8.88 -3.65 21.45
CA ASP A 146 -10.32 -3.76 21.22
C ASP A 146 -11.00 -2.45 21.65
N PHE A 147 -11.49 -1.69 20.68
CA PHE A 147 -12.13 -0.38 20.89
C PHE A 147 -13.56 -0.49 21.43
N LEU A 148 -14.14 -1.69 21.47
CA LEU A 148 -15.50 -1.93 21.94
C LEU A 148 -15.53 -2.44 23.38
N ARG A 149 -14.39 -2.84 23.95
CA ARG A 149 -14.28 -3.29 25.35
C ARG A 149 -13.99 -2.14 26.30
N GLY A 150 -14.58 -2.22 27.48
CA GLY A 150 -14.24 -1.33 28.60
C GLY A 150 -12.86 -1.63 29.18
N TYR A 151 -12.34 -0.68 29.97
CA TYR A 151 -11.02 -0.77 30.59
C TYR A 151 -10.81 -2.05 31.44
N PRO A 152 -11.77 -2.52 32.27
CA PRO A 152 -11.58 -3.72 33.11
C PRO A 152 -11.26 -4.98 32.30
N SER A 153 -11.85 -5.12 31.11
CA SER A 153 -11.60 -6.26 30.21
C SER A 153 -10.20 -6.25 29.57
N LEU A 154 -9.56 -5.08 29.49
CA LEU A 154 -8.26 -4.89 28.87
C LEU A 154 -7.12 -4.79 29.90
N ARG A 155 -7.44 -4.37 31.12
CA ARG A 155 -6.53 -4.13 32.25
C ARG A 155 -5.51 -5.23 32.47
N GLN A 156 -5.94 -6.49 32.49
CA GLN A 156 -5.07 -7.63 32.78
C GLN A 156 -3.90 -7.74 31.78
N THR A 157 -4.16 -7.52 30.49
CA THR A 157 -3.12 -7.61 29.46
C THR A 157 -2.36 -6.29 29.32
N ASN A 158 -3.09 -5.17 29.34
CA ASN A 158 -2.55 -3.88 28.94
C ASN A 158 -1.92 -3.09 30.07
N VAL A 159 -2.21 -3.40 31.34
CA VAL A 159 -1.66 -2.69 32.50
C VAL A 159 -0.87 -3.63 33.41
N LEU A 160 -1.51 -4.71 33.88
CA LEU A 160 -0.85 -5.65 34.79
C LEU A 160 0.25 -6.47 34.10
N GLY A 161 0.07 -6.82 32.82
CA GLY A 161 1.12 -7.43 32.01
C GLY A 161 2.40 -6.59 31.94
N PRO A 162 2.34 -5.31 31.50
CA PRO A 162 3.49 -4.41 31.58
C PRO A 162 4.06 -4.22 32.98
N LEU A 163 3.23 -4.21 34.02
CA LEU A 163 3.71 -4.11 35.40
C LEU A 163 4.52 -5.35 35.81
N ALA A 164 4.07 -6.56 35.47
CA ALA A 164 4.85 -7.78 35.67
C ALA A 164 6.15 -7.79 34.86
N LEU A 165 6.15 -7.22 33.65
CA LEU A 165 7.38 -7.04 32.87
C LEU A 165 8.33 -6.02 33.52
N ALA A 166 7.81 -4.97 34.15
CA ALA A 166 8.61 -4.04 34.94
C ALA A 166 9.23 -4.74 36.16
N GLU A 167 8.49 -5.60 36.85
CA GLU A 167 9.02 -6.44 37.94
C GLU A 167 10.16 -7.36 37.45
N LEU A 168 9.99 -8.04 36.31
CA LEU A 168 11.05 -8.84 35.68
C LEU A 168 12.27 -7.98 35.29
N ALA A 169 12.02 -6.75 34.83
CA ALA A 169 13.08 -5.82 34.44
C ALA A 169 13.92 -5.33 35.63
N MET A 170 13.32 -5.34 36.83
CA MET A 170 13.93 -4.91 38.08
C MET A 170 14.46 -6.07 38.93
N THR A 171 14.13 -7.30 38.57
CA THR A 171 14.59 -8.52 39.25
C THR A 171 15.95 -8.96 38.68
N GLY A 172 16.87 -9.34 39.56
CA GLY A 172 18.22 -9.77 39.18
C GLY A 172 19.05 -8.62 38.63
N ARG A 173 19.41 -8.69 37.34
CA ARG A 173 20.11 -7.59 36.66
C ARG A 173 19.10 -6.57 36.11
N ALA A 174 19.30 -5.30 36.40
CA ALA A 174 18.48 -4.22 35.86
C ALA A 174 18.56 -4.19 34.33
N LYS A 175 17.42 -4.11 33.66
CA LYS A 175 17.32 -4.10 32.18
C LYS A 175 16.30 -3.05 31.73
N PRO A 176 16.54 -2.31 30.64
CA PRO A 176 15.58 -1.34 30.13
C PRO A 176 14.31 -2.04 29.62
N LEU A 177 13.18 -1.36 29.80
CA LEU A 177 11.89 -1.76 29.27
C LEU A 177 11.45 -0.79 28.17
N HIS A 178 11.31 -1.29 26.95
CA HIS A 178 10.78 -0.54 25.82
C HIS A 178 9.31 -0.92 25.64
N HIS A 179 8.41 0.00 25.99
CA HIS A 179 6.97 -0.22 25.90
C HIS A 179 6.40 0.42 24.63
N ILE A 180 5.78 -0.40 23.78
CA ILE A 180 4.98 0.11 22.66
C ILE A 180 3.65 0.61 23.23
N SER A 181 3.57 1.91 23.43
CA SER A 181 2.36 2.65 23.81
C SER A 181 1.50 2.94 22.57
N SER A 182 0.85 4.08 22.51
CA SER A 182 0.12 4.60 21.34
C SER A 182 -0.08 6.10 21.52
N VAL A 183 -0.23 6.85 20.43
CA VAL A 183 -0.73 8.23 20.51
C VAL A 183 -2.16 8.32 21.08
N ALA A 184 -2.85 7.18 21.23
CA ALA A 184 -4.14 7.10 21.92
C ALA A 184 -4.12 7.62 23.37
N VAL A 185 -2.95 7.71 24.01
CA VAL A 185 -2.80 8.36 25.34
C VAL A 185 -3.15 9.85 25.32
N PHE A 186 -3.29 10.44 24.13
CA PHE A 186 -3.65 11.83 23.89
C PHE A 186 -5.07 12.00 23.35
N ASN A 187 -5.89 10.94 23.24
CA ASN A 187 -7.23 10.96 22.63
C ASN A 187 -8.30 11.69 23.46
N GLU A 188 -8.02 12.93 23.82
CA GLU A 188 -8.93 13.85 24.46
C GLU A 188 -9.51 14.80 23.41
N VAL A 189 -10.83 14.98 23.43
CA VAL A 189 -11.50 15.95 22.55
C VAL A 189 -11.04 17.35 22.95
N GLY A 190 -10.46 18.08 21.98
CA GLY A 190 -9.96 19.44 22.19
C GLY A 190 -8.51 19.53 22.67
N ILE A 191 -7.75 18.42 22.68
CA ILE A 191 -6.33 18.48 23.01
C ILE A 191 -5.56 19.41 22.06
N GLU A 192 -4.74 20.30 22.62
CA GLU A 192 -4.05 21.33 21.83
C GLU A 192 -2.78 20.82 21.16
N LYS A 193 -2.04 19.93 21.83
CA LYS A 193 -0.73 19.45 21.40
C LYS A 193 -0.54 17.97 21.72
N MET A 194 0.29 17.32 20.91
CA MET A 194 0.61 15.89 21.00
C MET A 194 2.11 15.67 20.80
N GLY A 195 2.95 16.42 21.51
CA GLY A 195 4.40 16.28 21.50
C GLY A 195 4.90 15.11 22.36
N GLU A 196 6.15 14.72 22.15
CA GLU A 196 6.75 13.57 22.86
C GLU A 196 6.88 13.80 24.37
N ASP A 197 7.03 15.05 24.81
CA ASP A 197 7.12 15.45 26.22
C ASP A 197 5.90 16.23 26.72
N ASP A 198 4.90 16.43 25.86
CA ASP A 198 3.67 17.09 26.28
C ASP A 198 2.90 16.21 27.28
N PRO A 199 2.08 16.83 28.16
CA PRO A 199 1.15 16.10 29.00
C PRO A 199 0.23 15.21 28.16
N VAL A 200 0.03 13.98 28.64
CA VAL A 200 -0.98 13.07 28.08
C VAL A 200 -2.38 13.52 28.51
N ALA A 201 -3.42 12.93 27.90
CA ALA A 201 -4.81 13.27 28.18
C ALA A 201 -5.17 13.16 29.67
N HIS A 202 -6.19 13.92 30.08
CA HIS A 202 -6.84 13.70 31.36
C HIS A 202 -7.66 12.41 31.33
N ILE A 203 -7.47 11.54 32.32
CA ILE A 203 -8.07 10.19 32.32
C ILE A 203 -9.61 10.21 32.31
N ASP A 204 -10.22 11.19 32.98
CA ASP A 204 -11.67 11.43 33.02
C ASP A 204 -12.24 11.88 31.65
N ARG A 205 -11.37 12.33 30.74
CA ARG A 205 -11.73 12.76 29.39
C ARG A 205 -11.48 11.69 28.32
N LEU A 206 -10.91 10.54 28.69
CA LEU A 206 -10.76 9.39 27.80
C LEU A 206 -12.04 8.54 27.81
N PHE A 207 -12.61 8.31 26.63
CA PHE A 207 -13.87 7.58 26.48
C PHE A 207 -13.69 6.08 26.20
N ALA A 208 -12.70 5.71 25.39
CA ALA A 208 -12.51 4.32 24.99
C ALA A 208 -11.71 3.54 26.05
N GLY A 209 -12.14 2.32 26.37
CA GLY A 209 -11.44 1.45 27.31
C GLY A 209 -10.00 1.13 26.87
N TYR A 210 -9.77 1.02 25.55
CA TYR A 210 -8.44 0.87 24.99
C TYR A 210 -7.53 2.06 25.33
N ASP A 211 -7.99 3.29 25.07
CA ASP A 211 -7.24 4.52 25.34
C ASP A 211 -6.90 4.63 26.83
N LYS A 212 -7.89 4.41 27.71
CA LYS A 212 -7.68 4.36 29.17
C LYS A 212 -6.63 3.32 29.56
N SER A 213 -6.67 2.13 28.95
CA SER A 213 -5.71 1.06 29.25
C SER A 213 -4.28 1.40 28.81
N LYS A 214 -4.09 2.09 27.67
CA LYS A 214 -2.76 2.53 27.21
C LYS A 214 -2.25 3.69 28.07
N TRP A 215 -3.12 4.61 28.47
CA TRP A 215 -2.80 5.67 29.40
C TRP A 215 -2.38 5.11 30.77
N ALA A 216 -3.15 4.18 31.33
CA ALA A 216 -2.86 3.54 32.61
C ALA A 216 -1.54 2.76 32.57
N ALA A 217 -1.26 2.07 31.45
CA ALA A 217 0.02 1.40 31.22
C ALA A 217 1.22 2.37 31.29
N GLU A 218 1.12 3.53 30.65
CA GLU A 218 2.16 4.56 30.78
C GLU A 218 2.27 5.08 32.20
N ALA A 219 1.15 5.30 32.89
CA ALA A 219 1.14 5.83 34.24
C ALA A 219 1.83 4.88 35.24
N VAL A 220 1.50 3.58 35.23
CA VAL A 220 2.18 2.58 36.09
C VAL A 220 3.66 2.44 35.76
N LEU A 221 4.02 2.50 34.47
CA LEU A 221 5.42 2.40 34.05
C LEU A 221 6.21 3.68 34.33
N ARG A 222 5.57 4.86 34.32
CA ARG A 222 6.17 6.12 34.80
C ARG A 222 6.45 6.02 36.29
N ARG A 223 5.54 5.46 37.06
CA ARG A 223 5.78 5.19 38.48
C ARG A 223 6.94 4.21 38.69
N ALA A 224 7.06 3.18 37.86
CA ALA A 224 8.23 2.29 37.87
C ALA A 224 9.56 3.03 37.57
N ARG A 225 9.54 4.08 36.73
CA ARG A 225 10.73 4.93 36.50
C ARG A 225 11.19 5.64 37.77
N GLU A 226 10.26 6.04 38.63
CA GLU A 226 10.57 6.68 39.92
C GLU A 226 11.25 5.70 40.88
N HIS A 227 11.05 4.39 40.68
CA HIS A 227 11.76 3.32 41.38
C HIS A 227 13.09 2.94 40.71
N GLY A 228 13.54 3.69 39.70
CA GLY A 228 14.83 3.52 39.03
C GLY A 228 14.82 2.72 37.73
N LEU A 229 13.67 2.20 37.29
CA LEU A 229 13.57 1.47 36.02
C LEU A 229 13.76 2.39 34.81
N THR A 230 14.60 2.00 33.85
CA THR A 230 14.72 2.69 32.58
C THR A 230 13.57 2.27 31.65
N VAL A 231 12.57 3.13 31.48
CA VAL A 231 11.44 2.89 30.56
C VAL A 231 11.47 3.83 29.37
N THR A 232 11.46 3.28 28.16
CA THR A 232 11.27 4.00 26.90
C THR A 232 9.85 3.79 26.39
N PHE A 233 9.13 4.87 26.09
CA PHE A 233 7.80 4.79 25.48
C PHE A 233 7.91 5.04 23.97
N LEU A 234 7.40 4.11 23.16
CA LEU A 234 7.25 4.29 21.72
C LEU A 234 5.76 4.34 21.39
N ARG A 235 5.28 5.47 20.89
CA ARG A 235 3.87 5.79 20.65
C ARG A 235 3.60 5.80 19.14
N PRO A 236 3.28 4.65 18.52
CA PRO A 236 2.80 4.63 17.16
C PRO A 236 1.42 5.28 17.05
N GLY A 237 1.15 5.82 15.86
CA GLY A 237 -0.18 6.20 15.41
C GLY A 237 -0.94 4.99 14.89
N ALA A 238 -1.76 5.22 13.87
CA ALA A 238 -2.24 4.13 13.02
C ALA A 238 -1.05 3.44 12.34
N ILE A 239 -1.12 2.11 12.21
CA ILE A 239 -0.06 1.29 11.62
C ILE A 239 -0.53 0.80 10.25
N GLY A 240 0.07 1.37 9.21
CA GLY A 240 -0.21 1.05 7.82
C GLY A 240 0.42 -0.26 7.36
N GLY A 241 0.08 -0.63 6.13
CA GLY A 241 0.70 -1.74 5.40
C GLY A 241 2.20 -1.57 5.19
N HIS A 242 2.90 -2.68 5.00
CA HIS A 242 4.31 -2.70 4.65
C HIS A 242 4.53 -2.12 3.24
N THR A 243 5.39 -1.11 3.10
CA THR A 243 5.57 -0.34 1.85
C THR A 243 5.95 -1.19 0.61
N ARG A 244 6.74 -2.25 0.81
CA ARG A 244 7.18 -3.16 -0.28
C ARG A 244 6.29 -4.37 -0.52
N THR A 245 5.87 -5.10 0.53
CA THR A 245 5.10 -6.34 0.38
C THR A 245 3.60 -6.07 0.27
N GLY A 246 3.13 -4.95 0.81
CA GLY A 246 1.71 -4.60 0.88
C GLY A 246 0.93 -5.38 1.95
N VAL A 247 1.60 -6.24 2.73
CA VAL A 247 0.98 -6.92 3.88
C VAL A 247 0.46 -5.87 4.85
N TYR A 248 -0.73 -6.12 5.40
CA TYR A 248 -1.39 -5.25 6.36
C TYR A 248 -2.11 -6.08 7.43
N ASN A 249 -2.57 -5.43 8.50
CA ASN A 249 -3.42 -6.07 9.50
C ASN A 249 -4.90 -5.93 9.12
N PRO A 250 -5.59 -7.00 8.71
CA PRO A 250 -6.99 -6.93 8.26
C PRO A 250 -7.98 -6.55 9.37
N ARG A 251 -7.60 -6.70 10.64
CA ARG A 251 -8.44 -6.35 11.80
C ARG A 251 -8.12 -4.97 12.37
N ASP A 252 -7.28 -4.19 11.70
CA ASP A 252 -6.93 -2.85 12.15
C ASP A 252 -7.98 -1.82 11.73
N LEU A 253 -8.26 -0.86 12.62
CA LEU A 253 -9.22 0.20 12.33
C LEU A 253 -8.78 1.06 11.13
N SER A 254 -7.49 1.37 11.01
CA SER A 254 -6.97 2.19 9.91
C SER A 254 -7.06 1.48 8.57
N THR A 255 -6.84 0.16 8.55
CA THR A 255 -7.07 -0.68 7.37
C THR A 255 -8.53 -0.60 6.92
N GLY A 256 -9.47 -0.73 7.86
CA GLY A 256 -10.90 -0.60 7.57
C GLY A 256 -11.24 0.77 6.96
N LEU A 257 -10.73 1.86 7.56
CA LEU A 257 -10.95 3.22 7.05
C LEU A 257 -10.40 3.41 5.63
N ILE A 258 -9.12 3.07 5.40
CA ILE A 258 -8.47 3.23 4.10
C ILE A 258 -9.15 2.36 3.03
N GLY A 259 -9.52 1.13 3.39
CA GLY A 259 -10.28 0.23 2.52
C GLY A 259 -11.63 0.83 2.14
N ALA A 260 -12.38 1.35 3.12
CA ALA A 260 -13.67 2.00 2.90
C ALA A 260 -13.55 3.27 2.04
N PHE A 261 -12.51 4.09 2.25
CA PHE A 261 -12.25 5.28 1.43
C PHE A 261 -12.08 4.92 -0.04
N SER A 262 -11.27 3.88 -0.31
CA SER A 262 -11.04 3.36 -1.66
C SER A 262 -12.30 2.75 -2.26
N ARG A 263 -13.01 1.91 -1.51
CA ARG A 263 -14.16 1.17 -2.01
C ARG A 263 -15.37 2.05 -2.30
N TYR A 264 -15.77 2.86 -1.33
CA TYR A 264 -16.98 3.67 -1.43
C TYR A 264 -16.74 5.06 -2.05
N ARG A 265 -15.48 5.39 -2.35
CA ARG A 265 -15.07 6.67 -2.95
C ARG A 265 -15.58 7.87 -2.15
N THR A 266 -15.58 7.75 -0.83
CA THR A 266 -15.93 8.83 0.08
C THR A 266 -15.07 8.82 1.33
N VAL A 267 -14.70 10.01 1.80
CA VAL A 267 -13.86 10.22 2.98
C VAL A 267 -14.56 11.20 3.93
N PRO A 268 -14.46 11.01 5.25
CA PRO A 268 -14.96 11.99 6.20
C PRO A 268 -14.01 13.19 6.24
N ALA A 269 -14.52 14.35 6.67
CA ALA A 269 -13.68 15.48 7.01
C ALA A 269 -12.81 15.17 8.24
N PHE A 270 -11.51 15.50 8.16
CA PHE A 270 -10.54 15.39 9.26
C PHE A 270 -9.43 16.43 9.13
N LYS A 271 -8.68 16.63 10.22
CA LYS A 271 -7.55 17.56 10.27
C LYS A 271 -6.25 16.85 9.91
N PHE A 272 -5.90 15.82 10.68
CA PHE A 272 -4.68 15.03 10.52
C PHE A 272 -4.96 13.54 10.68
N MET A 273 -4.22 12.71 9.94
CA MET A 273 -4.10 11.28 10.19
C MET A 273 -2.65 10.96 10.55
N ASN A 274 -2.42 10.57 11.80
CA ASN A 274 -1.12 10.12 12.29
C ASN A 274 -0.96 8.63 11.92
N LEU A 275 -0.34 8.35 10.77
CA LEU A 275 -0.26 7.02 10.16
C LEU A 275 1.14 6.78 9.55
N ALA A 276 1.78 5.68 9.94
CA ALA A 276 3.07 5.26 9.40
C ALA A 276 3.05 3.80 8.93
N PRO A 277 3.87 3.42 7.94
CA PRO A 277 4.00 2.02 7.53
C PRO A 277 4.70 1.19 8.61
N VAL A 278 4.27 -0.07 8.77
CA VAL A 278 4.82 -0.97 9.79
C VAL A 278 6.34 -1.14 9.70
N ASP A 279 6.89 -1.18 8.48
CA ASP A 279 8.32 -1.42 8.24
C ASP A 279 9.20 -0.21 8.55
N TRP A 280 8.62 0.99 8.69
CA TRP A 280 9.32 2.14 9.25
C TRP A 280 9.25 2.12 10.77
N ILE A 281 8.06 1.88 11.32
CA ILE A 281 7.84 1.82 12.78
C ILE A 281 8.74 0.76 13.42
N SER A 282 8.81 -0.45 12.85
CA SER A 282 9.61 -1.56 13.37
C SER A 282 11.11 -1.26 13.31
N LYS A 283 11.61 -0.66 12.23
CA LYS A 283 13.03 -0.27 12.09
C LYS A 283 13.45 0.80 13.09
N VAL A 284 12.64 1.85 13.24
CA VAL A 284 12.90 2.93 14.21
C VAL A 284 12.89 2.36 15.62
N THR A 285 11.89 1.54 15.95
CA THR A 285 11.79 0.88 17.25
C THR A 285 13.01 0.01 17.54
N ALA A 286 13.41 -0.86 16.62
CA ALA A 286 14.61 -1.69 16.78
C ALA A 286 15.86 -0.81 17.01
N ALA A 287 16.05 0.25 16.22
CA ALA A 287 17.19 1.13 16.40
C ALA A 287 17.21 1.82 17.78
N VAL A 288 16.05 2.20 18.34
CA VAL A 288 15.94 2.75 19.70
C VAL A 288 16.32 1.71 20.75
N VAL A 289 15.89 0.46 20.60
CA VAL A 289 16.24 -0.65 21.51
C VAL A 289 17.76 -0.85 21.59
N PHE A 290 18.46 -0.77 20.45
CA PHE A 290 19.91 -0.97 20.39
C PHE A 290 20.76 0.28 20.67
N ASP A 291 20.14 1.43 20.98
CA ASP A 291 20.86 2.67 21.30
C ASP A 291 20.65 3.09 22.76
N PRO A 292 21.60 2.78 23.67
CA PRO A 292 21.52 3.20 25.06
C PRO A 292 21.31 4.70 25.27
N ALA A 293 21.79 5.54 24.36
CA ALA A 293 21.59 7.00 24.43
C ALA A 293 20.16 7.43 24.08
N ALA A 294 19.31 6.52 23.61
CA ALA A 294 17.89 6.74 23.32
C ALA A 294 16.96 6.20 24.42
N TRP A 295 17.51 5.54 25.44
CA TRP A 295 16.70 4.92 26.48
C TRP A 295 16.11 5.94 27.45
N GLY A 296 14.97 5.62 28.07
CA GLY A 296 14.32 6.49 29.06
C GLY A 296 13.53 7.66 28.48
N GLN A 297 13.39 7.73 27.15
CA GLN A 297 12.72 8.81 26.42
C GLN A 297 11.35 8.38 25.87
N ASN A 298 10.58 9.36 25.38
CA ASN A 298 9.31 9.12 24.68
C ASN A 298 9.50 9.39 23.19
N TYR A 299 8.97 8.54 22.33
CA TYR A 299 9.07 8.67 20.88
C TYR A 299 7.68 8.58 20.25
N ASN A 300 7.27 9.58 19.48
CA ASN A 300 6.07 9.52 18.66
C ASN A 300 6.46 8.91 17.30
N VAL A 301 6.18 7.62 17.13
CA VAL A 301 6.58 6.85 15.95
C VAL A 301 5.43 6.83 14.94
N THR A 302 4.99 8.02 14.55
CA THR A 302 3.78 8.24 13.75
C THR A 302 4.04 8.55 12.28
N GLY A 303 5.31 8.74 11.91
CA GLY A 303 5.68 9.28 10.60
C GLY A 303 5.19 10.72 10.45
N ARG A 304 5.18 11.22 9.21
CA ARG A 304 4.65 12.54 8.90
C ARG A 304 3.12 12.49 8.74
N ALA A 305 2.40 13.31 9.50
CA ALA A 305 0.94 13.29 9.47
C ALA A 305 0.38 13.67 8.09
N GLU A 306 -0.74 13.05 7.73
CA GLU A 306 -1.43 13.30 6.48
C GLU A 306 -2.64 14.22 6.69
N THR A 307 -2.76 15.26 5.88
CA THR A 307 -3.93 16.17 5.89
C THR A 307 -4.98 15.73 4.87
N LEU A 308 -6.25 16.10 5.11
CA LEU A 308 -7.33 15.80 4.18
C LEU A 308 -7.07 16.27 2.73
N PRO A 309 -6.59 17.50 2.47
CA PRO A 309 -6.26 17.92 1.10
C PRO A 309 -5.18 17.06 0.43
N GLN A 310 -4.20 16.58 1.20
CA GLN A 310 -3.16 15.69 0.68
C GLN A 310 -3.73 14.30 0.36
N LEU A 311 -4.55 13.72 1.24
CA LEU A 311 -5.21 12.45 0.99
C LEU A 311 -6.07 12.53 -0.28
N VAL A 312 -6.92 13.56 -0.40
CA VAL A 312 -7.78 13.74 -1.58
C VAL A 312 -6.96 13.88 -2.86
N LYS A 313 -5.86 14.65 -2.81
CA LYS A 313 -4.93 14.80 -3.95
C LYS A 313 -4.31 13.45 -4.35
N ASP A 314 -3.88 12.66 -3.37
CA ASP A 314 -3.25 11.37 -3.60
C ASP A 314 -4.22 10.33 -4.15
N MET A 315 -5.41 10.23 -3.57
CA MET A 315 -6.45 9.34 -4.07
C MET A 315 -6.85 9.72 -5.50
N LYS A 316 -6.97 11.01 -5.78
CA LYS A 316 -7.21 11.53 -7.13
C LYS A 316 -6.11 11.18 -8.13
N LEU A 317 -4.85 11.34 -7.76
CA LEU A 317 -3.71 10.93 -8.60
C LEU A 317 -3.69 9.41 -8.85
N ALA A 318 -4.16 8.63 -7.87
CA ALA A 318 -4.36 7.20 -8.01
C ALA A 318 -5.62 6.83 -8.84
N GLY A 319 -6.38 7.80 -9.35
CA GLY A 319 -7.65 7.59 -10.08
C GLY A 319 -8.82 7.18 -9.20
N MET A 320 -8.69 7.35 -7.88
CA MET A 320 -9.72 7.14 -6.88
C MET A 320 -10.34 8.46 -6.46
N ASN A 321 -11.06 9.13 -7.36
CA ASN A 321 -11.75 10.38 -7.02
C ASN A 321 -12.72 10.15 -5.85
N VAL A 322 -12.48 10.84 -4.73
CA VAL A 322 -13.27 10.70 -3.50
C VAL A 322 -14.11 11.93 -3.22
N ARG A 323 -15.31 11.70 -2.71
CA ARG A 323 -16.20 12.73 -2.17
C ARG A 323 -15.91 12.95 -0.68
N VAL A 324 -15.57 14.18 -0.32
CA VAL A 324 -15.46 14.58 1.09
C VAL A 324 -16.87 14.81 1.64
N ALA A 325 -17.17 14.21 2.78
CA ALA A 325 -18.43 14.39 3.50
C ALA A 325 -18.14 14.79 4.96
N ASN A 326 -19.10 15.44 5.62
CA ASN A 326 -18.99 15.61 7.06
C ASN A 326 -19.06 14.24 7.75
N TRP A 327 -18.56 14.16 9.00
CA TRP A 327 -18.43 12.89 9.71
C TRP A 327 -19.72 12.07 9.80
N ARG A 328 -20.84 12.71 10.15
CA ARG A 328 -22.13 12.03 10.32
C ARG A 328 -22.66 11.50 8.99
N GLU A 329 -22.64 12.35 7.96
CA GLU A 329 -23.08 11.99 6.61
C GLU A 329 -22.24 10.84 6.04
N TRP A 330 -20.91 10.92 6.17
CA TRP A 330 -20.00 9.87 5.71
C TRP A 330 -20.30 8.53 6.38
N ARG A 331 -20.47 8.54 7.72
CA ARG A 331 -20.76 7.35 8.50
C ARG A 331 -22.08 6.70 8.06
N ASP A 332 -23.14 7.50 7.98
CA ASP A 332 -24.48 7.00 7.66
C ASP A 332 -24.53 6.43 6.22
N ASP A 333 -23.89 7.11 5.26
CA ASP A 333 -23.71 6.64 3.87
C ASP A 333 -22.94 5.32 3.82
N LEU A 334 -21.83 5.21 4.55
CA LEU A 334 -21.00 4.00 4.59
C LEU A 334 -21.75 2.82 5.19
N ILE A 335 -22.46 3.01 6.31
CA ILE A 335 -23.26 1.95 6.94
C ILE A 335 -24.38 1.49 6.00
N ALA A 336 -25.05 2.41 5.33
CA ALA A 336 -26.12 2.10 4.38
C ALA A 336 -25.60 1.32 3.16
N ARG A 337 -24.46 1.72 2.59
CA ARG A 337 -23.84 1.02 1.45
C ARG A 337 -23.37 -0.37 1.81
N HIS A 338 -22.74 -0.54 2.98
CA HIS A 338 -22.33 -1.86 3.48
C HIS A 338 -23.54 -2.77 3.75
N ALA A 339 -24.67 -2.22 4.20
CA ALA A 339 -25.90 -3.00 4.36
C ALA A 339 -26.47 -3.48 3.01
N ALA A 340 -26.27 -2.71 1.93
CA ALA A 340 -26.72 -3.06 0.59
C ALA A 340 -25.76 -4.02 -0.15
N ASP A 341 -24.45 -3.86 0.02
CA ASP A 341 -23.39 -4.72 -0.53
C ASP A 341 -22.39 -5.07 0.60
N PRO A 342 -22.65 -6.14 1.39
CA PRO A 342 -21.83 -6.50 2.54
C PRO A 342 -20.40 -6.89 2.17
N VAL A 343 -19.44 -6.34 2.92
CA VAL A 343 -18.01 -6.64 2.78
C VAL A 343 -17.49 -7.21 4.11
N PRO A 344 -17.38 -8.54 4.27
CA PRO A 344 -17.06 -9.16 5.57
C PRO A 344 -15.85 -8.56 6.29
N GLU A 345 -14.83 -8.14 5.53
CA GLU A 345 -13.60 -7.54 6.04
C GLU A 345 -13.82 -6.16 6.67
N LEU A 346 -14.89 -5.45 6.31
CA LEU A 346 -15.27 -4.15 6.90
C LEU A 346 -16.23 -4.27 8.09
N ASP A 347 -16.73 -5.47 8.43
CA ASP A 347 -17.71 -5.65 9.50
C ASP A 347 -17.22 -5.11 10.86
N PHE A 348 -15.92 -5.25 11.14
CA PHE A 348 -15.33 -4.70 12.36
C PHE A 348 -15.45 -3.17 12.40
N LEU A 349 -15.12 -2.48 11.30
CA LEU A 349 -15.30 -1.03 11.19
C LEU A 349 -16.77 -0.65 11.36
N ILE A 350 -17.70 -1.37 10.73
CA ILE A 350 -19.14 -1.10 10.84
C ILE A 350 -19.63 -1.21 12.29
N ARG A 351 -19.17 -2.24 13.02
CA ARG A 351 -19.50 -2.40 14.45
C ARG A 351 -19.00 -1.23 15.28
N ILE A 352 -17.78 -0.76 15.02
CA ILE A 352 -17.23 0.43 15.68
C ILE A 352 -18.05 1.67 15.33
N LEU A 353 -18.36 1.92 14.05
CA LEU A 353 -19.11 3.10 13.61
C LEU A 353 -20.55 3.15 14.16
N ARG A 354 -21.13 2.02 14.56
CA ARG A 354 -22.43 1.94 15.23
C ARG A 354 -22.37 2.22 16.74
N SER A 355 -21.18 2.18 17.35
CA SER A 355 -21.01 2.38 18.79
C SER A 355 -21.00 3.88 19.16
N PRO A 356 -21.87 4.33 20.08
CA PRO A 356 -21.86 5.72 20.56
C PRO A 356 -20.53 6.13 21.21
N THR A 357 -19.88 5.22 21.94
CA THR A 357 -18.56 5.44 22.56
C THR A 357 -17.48 5.65 21.52
N ALA A 358 -17.54 4.88 20.42
CA ALA A 358 -16.56 5.00 19.35
C ALA A 358 -16.70 6.32 18.57
N MET A 359 -17.87 6.97 18.57
CA MET A 359 -18.05 8.26 17.91
C MET A 359 -17.14 9.35 18.50
N LYS A 360 -17.01 9.39 19.84
CA LYS A 360 -16.11 10.33 20.52
C LYS A 360 -14.63 9.99 20.29
N LEU A 361 -14.30 8.69 20.25
CA LEU A 361 -12.97 8.21 19.87
C LEU A 361 -12.59 8.72 18.47
N PHE A 362 -13.48 8.58 17.49
CA PHE A 362 -13.22 9.08 16.14
C PHE A 362 -13.12 10.60 16.07
N GLU A 363 -13.93 11.34 16.83
CA GLU A 363 -13.80 12.80 16.90
C GLU A 363 -12.42 13.20 17.42
N ALA A 364 -11.93 12.56 18.49
CA ALA A 364 -10.58 12.79 19.01
C ALA A 364 -9.49 12.41 17.99
N LEU A 365 -9.62 11.26 17.32
CA LEU A 365 -8.65 10.79 16.33
C LEU A 365 -8.60 11.67 15.07
N MET A 366 -9.75 12.17 14.59
CA MET A 366 -9.85 12.87 13.31
C MET A 366 -9.61 14.37 13.41
N PHE A 367 -9.90 14.98 14.56
CA PHE A 367 -9.77 16.44 14.77
C PHE A 367 -8.64 16.81 15.73
N GLY A 368 -7.94 15.82 16.28
CA GLY A 368 -6.73 16.02 17.06
C GLY A 368 -5.60 16.73 16.26
N PRO A 369 -4.61 17.29 16.96
CA PRO A 369 -3.43 17.87 16.33
C PRO A 369 -2.53 16.78 15.72
N GLU A 370 -1.57 17.21 14.91
CA GLU A 370 -0.46 16.35 14.48
C GLU A 370 0.35 15.90 15.70
N ALA A 371 0.76 14.63 15.70
CA ALA A 371 1.69 14.09 16.68
C ALA A 371 3.08 14.67 16.43
N GLY A 372 3.58 15.52 17.34
CA GLY A 372 4.92 16.09 17.23
C GLY A 372 5.97 15.01 17.45
N SER A 373 6.92 14.89 16.51
CA SER A 373 7.94 13.83 16.46
C SER A 373 9.38 14.34 16.50
N GLU A 374 9.64 15.54 17.03
CA GLU A 374 10.95 16.21 16.92
C GLU A 374 12.13 15.36 17.45
N ARG A 375 11.97 14.66 18.57
CA ARG A 375 12.99 13.73 19.09
C ARG A 375 13.12 12.51 18.20
N THR A 376 12.02 11.93 17.75
CA THR A 376 12.02 10.81 16.80
C THR A 376 12.73 11.18 15.50
N ASP A 377 12.46 12.35 14.92
CA ASP A 377 13.05 12.80 13.67
C ASP A 377 14.55 13.05 13.81
N ARG A 378 14.98 13.71 14.91
CA ARG A 378 16.40 13.86 15.22
C ARG A 378 17.10 12.51 15.41
N PHE A 379 16.44 11.56 16.07
CA PHE A 379 16.97 10.21 16.26
C PHE A 379 17.13 9.48 14.91
N VAL A 380 16.11 9.51 14.07
CA VAL A 380 16.09 8.91 12.72
C VAL A 380 17.22 9.49 11.86
N ALA A 381 17.36 10.81 11.83
CA ALA A 381 18.44 11.49 11.11
C ALA A 381 19.82 11.11 11.65
N ARG A 382 20.01 11.12 12.98
CA ARG A 382 21.27 10.72 13.63
C ARG A 382 21.68 9.30 13.28
N LYS A 383 20.72 8.38 13.24
CA LYS A 383 20.96 6.96 12.92
C LYS A 383 20.97 6.66 11.43
N ARG A 384 20.76 7.67 10.57
CA ARG A 384 20.67 7.53 9.10
C ARG A 384 19.64 6.47 8.70
N LEU A 385 18.54 6.40 9.43
CA LEU A 385 17.39 5.56 9.09
C LEU A 385 16.59 6.26 7.97
N PRO A 386 15.73 5.53 7.25
CA PRO A 386 14.80 6.16 6.30
C PRO A 386 14.00 7.26 7.00
N GLU A 387 13.94 8.43 6.39
CA GLU A 387 13.22 9.58 6.95
C GLU A 387 11.73 9.29 7.12
N ALA A 388 11.09 10.02 8.04
CA ALA A 388 9.65 9.99 8.22
C ALA A 388 8.95 10.57 6.98
N GLU A 389 8.63 9.71 6.02
CA GLU A 389 7.82 10.10 4.86
C GLU A 389 6.33 9.99 5.18
N ARG A 390 5.53 10.79 4.47
CA ARG A 390 4.06 10.62 4.49
C ARG A 390 3.75 9.28 3.87
N TYR A 391 2.91 8.48 4.52
CA TYR A 391 2.42 7.21 3.97
C TYR A 391 1.37 7.47 2.87
N GLY A 392 1.77 8.12 1.77
CA GLY A 392 0.89 8.52 0.67
C GLY A 392 0.67 7.42 -0.38
N SER A 393 0.03 7.78 -1.49
CA SER A 393 -0.39 6.90 -2.59
C SER A 393 0.70 5.95 -3.11
N GLN A 394 1.94 6.41 -3.27
CA GLN A 394 3.05 5.56 -3.71
C GLN A 394 3.44 4.52 -2.65
N ALA A 395 3.54 4.92 -1.38
CA ALA A 395 3.87 4.03 -0.27
C ALA A 395 2.74 3.04 0.05
N GLN A 396 1.48 3.48 -0.14
CA GLN A 396 0.29 2.66 0.03
C GLN A 396 0.00 1.74 -1.17
N LEU A 397 0.70 1.89 -2.29
CA LEU A 397 0.32 1.23 -3.54
C LEU A 397 0.23 -0.29 -3.39
N LYS A 398 1.26 -0.90 -2.81
CA LYS A 398 1.31 -2.34 -2.57
C LYS A 398 0.21 -2.79 -1.61
N SER A 399 -0.09 -1.96 -0.62
CA SER A 399 -1.17 -2.20 0.35
C SER A 399 -2.54 -2.16 -0.33
N PHE A 400 -2.80 -1.19 -1.22
CA PHE A 400 -4.03 -1.16 -2.01
C PHE A 400 -4.15 -2.34 -2.98
N GLU A 401 -3.05 -2.73 -3.64
CA GLU A 401 -3.02 -3.93 -4.49
C GLU A 401 -3.37 -5.20 -3.69
N ARG A 402 -2.87 -5.31 -2.44
CA ARG A 402 -3.20 -6.43 -1.57
C ARG A 402 -4.64 -6.36 -1.06
N MET A 403 -5.06 -5.22 -0.53
CA MET A 403 -6.44 -5.00 -0.06
C MET A 403 -7.48 -5.25 -1.16
N ALA A 404 -7.16 -4.94 -2.43
CA ALA A 404 -8.05 -5.22 -3.54
C ALA A 404 -8.14 -6.71 -3.89
N ARG A 405 -7.03 -7.45 -3.77
CA ARG A 405 -7.05 -8.91 -3.89
C ARG A 405 -7.85 -9.57 -2.77
N ASP A 406 -7.75 -9.00 -1.57
CA ASP A 406 -8.42 -9.47 -0.36
C ASP A 406 -9.88 -8.94 -0.26
N GLY A 407 -10.39 -8.21 -1.28
CA GLY A 407 -11.78 -7.73 -1.35
C GLY A 407 -12.10 -6.47 -0.52
N VAL A 408 -11.16 -5.97 0.28
CA VAL A 408 -11.34 -4.82 1.17
C VAL A 408 -11.41 -3.49 0.42
N ALA A 409 -10.52 -3.30 -0.56
CA ALA A 409 -10.42 -2.07 -1.37
C ALA A 409 -10.90 -2.31 -2.80
N ARG A 410 -11.28 -1.23 -3.51
CA ARG A 410 -11.64 -1.28 -4.95
C ARG A 410 -10.74 -0.36 -5.75
N LEU A 411 -9.77 -0.95 -6.46
CA LEU A 411 -8.94 -0.21 -7.41
C LEU A 411 -9.80 0.35 -8.57
N PRO A 412 -9.35 1.43 -9.22
CA PRO A 412 -10.01 1.96 -10.41
C PRO A 412 -10.16 0.89 -11.50
N SER A 413 -11.32 0.87 -12.13
CA SER A 413 -11.75 -0.11 -13.13
C SER A 413 -12.41 0.60 -14.32
N ARG A 414 -12.57 -0.11 -15.44
CA ARG A 414 -13.25 0.38 -16.66
C ARG A 414 -14.73 0.78 -16.46
N GLU A 415 -15.32 0.40 -15.34
CA GLU A 415 -16.68 0.78 -14.95
C GLU A 415 -16.73 2.13 -14.26
N ASP A 416 -15.60 2.59 -13.70
CA ASP A 416 -15.49 3.90 -13.11
C ASP A 416 -15.49 4.98 -14.20
N PRO A 417 -15.98 6.21 -13.90
CA PRO A 417 -15.83 7.33 -14.82
C PRO A 417 -14.35 7.52 -15.16
N PRO A 418 -13.99 7.66 -16.46
CA PRO A 418 -12.60 7.68 -16.86
C PRO A 418 -11.91 8.92 -16.31
N TYR A 419 -10.70 8.73 -15.78
CA TYR A 419 -9.81 9.81 -15.40
C TYR A 419 -9.44 10.67 -16.62
N LEU A 420 -9.20 10.01 -17.75
CA LEU A 420 -8.91 10.62 -19.04
C LEU A 420 -9.55 9.80 -20.15
N GLN A 421 -10.15 10.46 -21.15
CA GLN A 421 -10.65 9.80 -22.34
C GLN A 421 -10.35 10.62 -23.61
N PHE A 422 -10.21 9.94 -24.74
CA PHE A 422 -10.03 10.57 -26.04
C PHE A 422 -10.51 9.65 -27.15
N ARG A 423 -10.76 10.21 -28.33
CA ARG A 423 -11.27 9.46 -29.47
C ARG A 423 -10.13 9.03 -30.38
N GLU A 424 -10.26 7.87 -30.99
CA GLU A 424 -9.41 7.45 -32.09
C GLU A 424 -10.27 7.00 -33.26
N ARG A 425 -10.07 7.67 -34.41
CA ARG A 425 -10.73 7.31 -35.66
C ARG A 425 -9.70 6.77 -36.63
N THR A 426 -9.90 5.56 -37.11
CA THR A 426 -9.04 4.93 -38.12
C THR A 426 -9.81 4.61 -39.38
N LYS A 427 -9.11 4.64 -40.52
CA LYS A 427 -9.64 4.23 -41.83
C LYS A 427 -8.58 3.43 -42.57
N GLY A 428 -9.02 2.42 -43.32
CA GLY A 428 -8.13 1.51 -44.02
C GLY A 428 -8.85 0.54 -44.92
N ARG A 429 -8.15 -0.52 -45.27
CA ARG A 429 -8.69 -1.63 -46.05
C ARG A 429 -8.27 -2.97 -45.47
N VAL A 430 -9.17 -3.94 -45.57
CA VAL A 430 -8.99 -5.35 -45.18
C VAL A 430 -9.36 -6.25 -46.35
N GLY A 431 -8.82 -7.46 -46.37
CA GLY A 431 -9.14 -8.53 -47.33
C GLY A 431 -8.93 -9.90 -46.67
N PRO A 432 -9.24 -11.01 -47.36
CA PRO A 432 -8.92 -12.34 -46.87
C PRO A 432 -7.42 -12.49 -46.57
N VAL A 433 -7.08 -13.34 -45.61
CA VAL A 433 -5.68 -13.58 -45.26
C VAL A 433 -4.92 -14.11 -46.48
N GLY A 434 -3.84 -13.44 -46.87
CA GLY A 434 -3.03 -13.79 -48.05
C GLY A 434 -3.56 -13.26 -49.39
N GLU A 435 -4.65 -12.49 -49.40
CA GLU A 435 -5.24 -11.91 -50.61
C GLU A 435 -5.21 -10.37 -50.62
N ASP A 436 -5.71 -9.77 -51.71
CA ASP A 436 -5.77 -8.32 -51.87
C ASP A 436 -6.75 -7.65 -50.90
N ARG A 437 -6.32 -6.50 -50.35
CA ARG A 437 -7.06 -5.70 -49.38
C ARG A 437 -8.05 -4.78 -50.08
N ASP A 438 -9.15 -5.34 -50.54
CA ASP A 438 -10.13 -4.65 -51.40
C ASP A 438 -11.23 -3.89 -50.62
N SER A 439 -11.50 -4.29 -49.38
CA SER A 439 -12.71 -3.90 -48.65
C SER A 439 -12.45 -2.79 -47.65
N LYS A 440 -13.34 -1.79 -47.55
CA LYS A 440 -13.12 -0.68 -46.62
C LYS A 440 -13.31 -1.15 -45.18
N CYS A 441 -12.45 -0.66 -44.30
CA CYS A 441 -12.64 -0.77 -42.87
C CYS A 441 -12.37 0.55 -42.14
N ARG A 442 -13.19 0.86 -41.14
CA ARG A 442 -13.08 2.02 -40.27
C ARG A 442 -13.33 1.64 -38.82
N MET A 443 -12.64 2.27 -37.90
CA MET A 443 -12.87 2.13 -36.46
C MET A 443 -13.14 3.51 -35.88
N ALA A 444 -14.13 3.59 -35.00
CA ALA A 444 -14.45 4.77 -34.22
C ALA A 444 -14.41 4.37 -32.75
N LEU A 445 -13.24 4.55 -32.13
CA LEU A 445 -12.93 4.09 -30.79
C LEU A 445 -12.93 5.26 -29.80
N THR A 446 -13.36 4.99 -28.58
CA THR A 446 -13.13 5.83 -27.40
C THR A 446 -12.15 5.08 -26.51
N LEU A 447 -11.00 5.70 -26.28
CA LEU A 447 -9.95 5.20 -25.42
C LEU A 447 -10.12 5.85 -24.06
N SER A 448 -10.15 5.03 -23.01
CA SER A 448 -10.43 5.46 -21.65
C SER A 448 -9.35 4.94 -20.70
N ILE A 449 -8.89 5.82 -19.83
CA ILE A 449 -7.93 5.54 -18.77
C ILE A 449 -8.68 5.79 -17.46
N ALA A 450 -8.90 4.73 -16.68
CA ALA A 450 -9.53 4.82 -15.37
C ALA A 450 -8.59 5.45 -14.33
N SER A 451 -7.27 5.31 -14.49
CA SER A 451 -6.27 5.90 -13.61
C SER A 451 -4.88 5.94 -14.23
N MET A 452 -4.00 6.82 -13.75
CA MET A 452 -2.59 6.75 -14.11
C MET A 452 -1.92 5.45 -13.64
N TYR A 453 -2.43 4.83 -12.57
CA TYR A 453 -1.98 3.51 -12.11
C TYR A 453 -2.18 2.43 -13.17
N GLN A 454 -3.36 2.36 -13.80
CA GLN A 454 -3.67 1.42 -14.88
C GLN A 454 -2.60 1.45 -15.97
N VAL A 455 -2.23 2.66 -16.38
CA VAL A 455 -1.30 2.90 -17.48
C VAL A 455 0.15 2.64 -17.05
N VAL A 456 0.58 3.15 -15.89
CA VAL A 456 1.96 2.96 -15.43
C VAL A 456 2.25 1.50 -15.09
N ARG A 457 1.31 0.80 -14.44
CA ARG A 457 1.50 -0.57 -13.96
C ARG A 457 1.19 -1.62 -15.01
N HIS A 458 0.05 -1.52 -15.68
CA HIS A 458 -0.40 -2.53 -16.62
C HIS A 458 -0.14 -2.14 -18.09
N ARG A 459 0.19 -0.86 -18.35
CA ARG A 459 0.33 -0.31 -19.70
C ARG A 459 -0.90 -0.54 -20.56
N LYS A 460 -2.07 -0.63 -19.94
CA LYS A 460 -3.35 -0.87 -20.60
C LYS A 460 -4.18 0.40 -20.72
N ILE A 461 -4.94 0.49 -21.78
CA ILE A 461 -5.97 1.50 -22.02
C ILE A 461 -7.25 0.76 -22.38
N ASP A 462 -8.36 1.11 -21.76
CA ASP A 462 -9.66 0.49 -22.07
C ASP A 462 -10.22 1.08 -23.37
N VAL A 463 -10.90 0.25 -24.16
CA VAL A 463 -11.45 0.64 -25.46
C VAL A 463 -12.93 0.30 -25.53
N ARG A 464 -13.72 1.29 -25.97
CA ARG A 464 -15.11 1.12 -26.41
C ARG A 464 -15.29 1.73 -27.80
N GLY A 465 -16.43 1.49 -28.43
CA GLY A 465 -16.79 2.12 -29.70
C GLY A 465 -17.23 1.08 -30.73
N GLU A 466 -17.01 1.40 -32.00
CA GLU A 466 -17.54 0.61 -33.12
C GLU A 466 -16.47 0.33 -34.17
N VAL A 467 -16.56 -0.85 -34.78
CA VAL A 467 -15.75 -1.28 -35.92
C VAL A 467 -16.67 -1.59 -37.08
N PHE A 468 -16.40 -1.01 -38.23
CA PHE A 468 -17.15 -1.27 -39.46
C PHE A 468 -16.18 -1.69 -40.56
N CYS A 469 -16.24 -2.96 -40.97
CA CYS A 469 -15.60 -3.44 -42.18
C CYS A 469 -16.66 -4.07 -43.10
N GLU A 470 -16.72 -3.67 -44.37
CA GLU A 470 -17.78 -4.06 -45.32
C GLU A 470 -17.92 -5.58 -45.51
N ARG A 471 -16.83 -6.34 -45.34
CA ARG A 471 -16.80 -7.81 -45.46
C ARG A 471 -17.19 -8.57 -44.19
N LEU A 472 -17.20 -7.93 -43.02
CA LEU A 472 -17.54 -8.60 -41.76
C LEU A 472 -19.05 -8.68 -41.57
N HIS A 473 -19.71 -7.53 -41.68
CA HIS A 473 -21.13 -7.36 -41.40
C HIS A 473 -21.62 -6.07 -42.08
N PRO A 474 -22.88 -6.01 -42.58
CA PRO A 474 -23.45 -4.82 -43.21
C PRO A 474 -23.62 -3.63 -42.25
N GLU A 475 -23.68 -3.89 -40.94
CA GLU A 475 -23.78 -2.87 -39.89
C GLU A 475 -22.51 -2.85 -39.00
N PRO A 476 -22.21 -1.72 -38.32
CA PRO A 476 -21.07 -1.65 -37.40
C PRO A 476 -21.18 -2.65 -36.25
N LEU A 477 -20.05 -3.29 -35.94
CA LEU A 477 -19.91 -4.14 -34.76
C LEU A 477 -19.54 -3.29 -33.55
N THR A 478 -20.11 -3.60 -32.39
CA THR A 478 -19.83 -2.90 -31.13
C THR A 478 -18.67 -3.57 -30.40
N VAL A 479 -17.77 -2.78 -29.82
CA VAL A 479 -16.70 -3.29 -28.95
C VAL A 479 -17.31 -3.67 -27.59
N GLU A 480 -17.47 -4.96 -27.33
CA GLU A 480 -17.94 -5.50 -26.04
C GLU A 480 -16.84 -5.42 -24.98
N ALA A 481 -15.62 -5.81 -25.36
CA ALA A 481 -14.44 -5.70 -24.52
C ALA A 481 -13.22 -5.34 -25.37
N GLY A 482 -12.56 -4.23 -25.07
CA GLY A 482 -11.39 -3.80 -25.81
C GLY A 482 -10.28 -3.30 -24.91
N GLU A 483 -9.05 -3.66 -25.23
CA GLU A 483 -7.85 -3.17 -24.55
C GLU A 483 -6.74 -2.83 -25.55
N ILE A 484 -5.98 -1.78 -25.23
CA ILE A 484 -4.73 -1.43 -25.91
C ILE A 484 -3.58 -1.54 -24.93
N TRP A 485 -2.53 -2.26 -25.31
CA TRP A 485 -1.27 -2.25 -24.59
C TRP A 485 -0.30 -1.26 -25.21
N VAL A 486 0.31 -0.44 -24.36
CA VAL A 486 1.40 0.47 -24.70
C VAL A 486 2.73 -0.22 -24.43
N ARG A 487 3.55 -0.39 -25.47
CA ARG A 487 4.80 -1.18 -25.42
C ARG A 487 4.61 -2.51 -24.70
N PRO A 488 3.80 -3.42 -25.27
CA PRO A 488 3.68 -4.78 -24.74
C PRO A 488 5.07 -5.42 -24.72
N ASP A 489 5.35 -6.24 -23.71
CA ASP A 489 6.64 -6.91 -23.51
C ASP A 489 7.84 -5.93 -23.51
N GLU A 490 7.60 -4.71 -23.03
CA GLU A 490 8.57 -3.61 -23.04
C GLU A 490 9.08 -3.20 -24.42
N GLY A 491 8.33 -3.49 -25.49
CA GLY A 491 8.78 -3.23 -26.85
C GLY A 491 9.81 -4.26 -27.34
N VAL A 492 10.06 -5.32 -26.58
CA VAL A 492 10.90 -6.44 -27.00
C VAL A 492 10.17 -7.23 -28.10
N PRO A 493 10.80 -7.49 -29.26
CA PRO A 493 10.19 -8.32 -30.29
C PRO A 493 9.99 -9.76 -29.81
N LEU A 494 8.78 -10.32 -29.97
CA LEU A 494 8.45 -11.70 -29.61
C LEU A 494 9.10 -12.76 -30.53
N ARG A 495 9.77 -12.33 -31.62
CA ARG A 495 10.50 -13.17 -32.58
C ARG A 495 11.84 -12.51 -32.89
N HIS A 496 12.81 -13.23 -33.46
CA HIS A 496 14.08 -12.68 -33.97
C HIS A 496 13.92 -11.64 -35.12
N GLY A 497 12.75 -11.03 -35.27
CA GLY A 497 12.48 -9.98 -36.23
C GLY A 497 12.94 -8.59 -35.76
N SER A 498 12.91 -7.65 -36.70
CA SER A 498 13.25 -6.23 -36.54
C SER A 498 12.09 -5.35 -36.06
N ASP A 499 10.92 -5.95 -35.84
CA ASP A 499 9.66 -5.24 -35.60
C ASP A 499 9.41 -5.13 -34.10
N HIS A 500 9.55 -3.93 -33.57
CA HIS A 500 9.36 -3.66 -32.15
C HIS A 500 7.91 -3.22 -31.89
N PRO A 501 7.15 -3.91 -31.03
CA PRO A 501 5.76 -3.56 -30.80
C PRO A 501 5.64 -2.24 -30.00
N LEU A 502 4.91 -1.28 -30.56
CA LEU A 502 4.59 -0.01 -29.92
C LEU A 502 3.22 -0.06 -29.25
N LEU A 503 2.20 -0.53 -29.98
CA LEU A 503 0.84 -0.71 -29.47
C LEU A 503 0.29 -2.05 -29.92
N ARG A 504 -0.47 -2.71 -29.06
CA ARG A 504 -1.27 -3.89 -29.40
C ARG A 504 -2.72 -3.62 -29.04
N TYR A 505 -3.62 -3.80 -29.99
CA TYR A 505 -5.07 -3.68 -29.85
C TYR A 505 -5.64 -5.08 -29.77
N ARG A 506 -6.51 -5.34 -28.79
CA ARG A 506 -7.29 -6.57 -28.72
C ARG A 506 -8.72 -6.22 -28.40
N LEU A 507 -9.60 -6.47 -29.36
CA LEU A 507 -11.02 -6.15 -29.27
C LEU A 507 -11.84 -7.44 -29.43
N VAL A 508 -12.84 -7.58 -28.59
CA VAL A 508 -13.97 -8.49 -28.75
C VAL A 508 -15.13 -7.65 -29.26
N LEU A 509 -15.65 -8.03 -30.41
CA LEU A 509 -16.68 -7.32 -31.15
C LEU A 509 -17.94 -8.17 -31.21
N VAL A 510 -19.09 -7.51 -31.14
CA VAL A 510 -20.40 -8.15 -31.26
C VAL A 510 -21.20 -7.45 -32.34
N ASP A 511 -21.73 -8.21 -33.29
CA ASP A 511 -22.67 -7.70 -34.29
C ASP A 511 -24.10 -7.63 -33.73
N ARG A 512 -25.03 -7.01 -34.48
CA ARG A 512 -26.42 -6.86 -34.02
C ARG A 512 -27.17 -8.19 -33.88
N ASP A 513 -26.73 -9.22 -34.58
CA ASP A 513 -27.35 -10.53 -34.58
C ASP A 513 -26.79 -11.43 -33.45
N GLY A 514 -25.88 -10.91 -32.62
CA GLY A 514 -25.25 -11.61 -31.50
C GLY A 514 -24.02 -12.43 -31.89
N GLY A 515 -23.55 -12.32 -33.13
CA GLY A 515 -22.30 -12.93 -33.58
C GLY A 515 -21.08 -12.24 -32.96
N ARG A 516 -20.11 -13.04 -32.53
CA ARG A 516 -18.92 -12.58 -31.81
C ARG A 516 -17.67 -12.73 -32.67
N TRP A 517 -16.85 -11.69 -32.66
CA TRP A 517 -15.64 -11.57 -33.47
C TRP A 517 -14.49 -11.06 -32.60
N TRP A 518 -13.27 -11.37 -32.99
CA TRP A 518 -12.08 -10.78 -32.38
C TRP A 518 -11.30 -9.99 -33.43
N LEU A 519 -10.72 -8.87 -33.00
CA LEU A 519 -9.81 -8.07 -33.79
C LEU A 519 -8.52 -7.89 -33.00
N GLU A 520 -7.39 -8.25 -33.62
CA GLU A 520 -6.07 -7.99 -33.11
C GLU A 520 -5.33 -7.03 -34.02
N GLY A 521 -4.85 -5.92 -33.45
CA GLY A 521 -4.13 -4.87 -34.17
C GLY A 521 -2.74 -4.67 -33.60
N TRP A 522 -1.74 -4.46 -34.46
CA TRP A 522 -0.36 -4.21 -34.07
C TRP A 522 0.14 -2.92 -34.70
N LYS A 523 0.78 -2.09 -33.88
CA LYS A 523 1.57 -0.95 -34.33
C LYS A 523 3.02 -1.25 -33.99
N THR A 524 3.88 -1.33 -34.98
CA THR A 524 5.29 -1.71 -34.81
C THR A 524 6.22 -0.59 -35.27
N ALA A 525 7.37 -0.47 -34.60
CA ALA A 525 8.50 0.35 -35.03
C ALA A 525 9.52 -0.50 -35.77
N ARG A 526 10.13 0.06 -36.82
CA ARG A 526 11.28 -0.52 -37.55
C ARG A 526 12.32 0.56 -37.79
N ALA A 527 13.59 0.15 -37.94
CA ALA A 527 14.64 1.06 -38.41
C ALA A 527 14.37 1.46 -39.88
N SER A 528 13.77 2.63 -40.11
CA SER A 528 13.34 3.09 -41.43
C SER A 528 13.37 4.61 -41.55
N ARG A 529 13.51 5.12 -42.78
CA ARG A 529 13.50 6.55 -43.10
C ARG A 529 12.11 7.19 -43.07
N ASP A 530 11.03 6.38 -43.17
CA ASP A 530 9.64 6.84 -43.18
C ASP A 530 8.99 6.83 -41.79
N PHE A 531 9.64 7.49 -40.82
CA PHE A 531 9.23 7.54 -39.42
C PHE A 531 7.75 7.94 -39.24
N TRP A 532 7.29 8.94 -40.01
CA TRP A 532 5.94 9.47 -39.92
C TRP A 532 4.84 8.53 -40.43
N LYS A 533 5.18 7.58 -41.31
CA LYS A 533 4.23 6.61 -41.87
C LYS A 533 3.99 5.46 -40.89
N GLN A 534 5.02 5.03 -40.17
CA GLN A 534 4.93 3.93 -39.21
C GLN A 534 4.18 4.34 -37.93
N THR A 535 4.28 5.61 -37.51
CA THR A 535 3.58 6.11 -36.33
C THR A 535 2.05 6.23 -36.50
N ARG A 536 1.51 5.95 -37.68
CA ARG A 536 0.07 6.11 -37.98
C ARG A 536 -0.62 4.85 -38.47
N THR A 537 0.15 3.78 -38.68
CA THR A 537 -0.33 2.55 -39.33
C THR A 537 -0.52 1.47 -38.28
N ILE A 538 -1.64 0.75 -38.38
CA ILE A 538 -1.97 -0.39 -37.53
C ILE A 538 -2.29 -1.55 -38.48
N ASP A 539 -1.50 -2.61 -38.38
CA ASP A 539 -1.77 -3.88 -39.05
C ASP A 539 -2.85 -4.61 -38.24
N VAL A 540 -3.94 -5.02 -38.89
CA VAL A 540 -5.09 -5.64 -38.21
C VAL A 540 -5.36 -7.01 -38.77
N THR A 541 -5.74 -7.92 -37.89
CA THR A 541 -6.25 -9.27 -38.19
C THR A 541 -7.58 -9.45 -37.48
N ILE A 542 -8.52 -10.11 -38.16
CA ILE A 542 -9.90 -10.24 -37.69
C ILE A 542 -10.37 -11.66 -37.95
N GLY A 543 -11.04 -12.27 -36.96
CA GLY A 543 -11.64 -13.60 -37.08
C GLY A 543 -12.92 -13.71 -36.27
N ARG A 544 -13.69 -14.77 -36.49
CA ARG A 544 -14.82 -15.12 -35.63
C ARG A 544 -14.32 -15.68 -34.31
N GLU A 545 -15.13 -15.60 -33.27
CA GLU A 545 -14.79 -16.17 -31.96
C GLU A 545 -14.40 -17.65 -32.07
N ASN A 546 -13.27 -18.01 -31.46
CA ASN A 546 -12.66 -19.35 -31.51
C ASN A 546 -12.19 -19.84 -32.90
N GLU A 547 -12.19 -18.97 -33.91
CA GLU A 547 -11.67 -19.26 -35.25
C GLU A 547 -10.36 -18.48 -35.52
N PRO A 548 -9.48 -18.98 -36.41
CA PRO A 548 -8.31 -18.23 -36.87
C PRO A 548 -8.72 -16.95 -37.62
N ALA A 549 -7.74 -16.07 -37.87
CA ALA A 549 -7.98 -14.85 -38.63
C ALA A 549 -8.53 -15.21 -40.03
N SER A 550 -9.67 -14.63 -40.39
CA SER A 550 -10.26 -14.75 -41.72
C SER A 550 -9.92 -13.54 -42.60
N LEU A 551 -9.64 -12.39 -41.98
CA LEU A 551 -9.27 -11.15 -42.67
C LEU A 551 -7.98 -10.57 -42.10
N GLU A 552 -7.21 -9.92 -42.97
CA GLU A 552 -6.08 -9.09 -42.59
C GLU A 552 -6.09 -7.75 -43.34
N GLY A 553 -5.45 -6.74 -42.78
CA GLY A 553 -5.39 -5.45 -43.44
C GLY A 553 -4.61 -4.41 -42.68
N VAL A 554 -4.76 -3.17 -43.14
CA VAL A 554 -4.09 -2.02 -42.54
C VAL A 554 -5.08 -0.89 -42.38
N VAL A 555 -5.17 -0.39 -41.16
CA VAL A 555 -5.90 0.83 -40.82
C VAL A 555 -4.94 1.93 -40.40
N LYS A 556 -5.32 3.18 -40.64
CA LYS A 556 -4.48 4.34 -40.36
C LYS A 556 -5.28 5.43 -39.65
N VAL A 557 -4.63 6.10 -38.70
CA VAL A 557 -5.15 7.35 -38.12
C VAL A 557 -4.99 8.46 -39.15
N PRO A 558 -6.08 9.09 -39.67
CA PRO A 558 -6.01 10.07 -40.74
C PRO A 558 -5.18 11.30 -40.41
N GLY A 559 -4.35 11.73 -41.37
CA GLY A 559 -3.45 12.90 -41.34
C GLY A 559 -3.81 13.98 -40.32
N LYS A 560 -4.96 14.57 -40.61
CA LYS A 560 -5.51 15.78 -40.05
C LYS A 560 -6.25 15.58 -38.72
N SER A 561 -6.58 14.35 -38.34
CA SER A 561 -7.34 14.06 -37.11
C SER A 561 -6.46 13.69 -35.92
N TYR A 562 -5.15 13.45 -36.12
CA TYR A 562 -4.27 13.00 -35.03
C TYR A 562 -4.16 14.01 -33.87
N VAL A 563 -3.82 15.27 -34.17
CA VAL A 563 -3.69 16.31 -33.12
C VAL A 563 -5.06 16.65 -32.51
N PRO A 564 -6.13 16.88 -33.30
CA PRO A 564 -7.45 17.16 -32.74
C PRO A 564 -8.02 16.00 -31.91
N ASP A 565 -7.83 14.74 -32.31
CA ASP A 565 -8.45 13.60 -31.64
C ASP A 565 -7.60 13.08 -30.46
N GLN A 566 -6.26 13.10 -30.56
CA GLN A 566 -5.36 12.45 -29.57
C GLN A 566 -4.59 13.42 -28.67
N ILE A 567 -4.56 14.71 -28.97
CA ILE A 567 -3.90 15.73 -28.13
C ILE A 567 -4.93 16.73 -27.64
N ASP A 568 -5.66 17.39 -28.53
CA ASP A 568 -6.59 18.46 -28.13
C ASP A 568 -7.87 17.89 -27.53
N GLY A 569 -8.45 16.87 -28.17
CA GLY A 569 -9.67 16.17 -27.77
C GLY A 569 -9.54 15.21 -26.58
N ILE A 570 -8.46 15.34 -25.81
CA ILE A 570 -8.34 14.70 -24.50
C ILE A 570 -9.31 15.39 -23.55
N GLU A 571 -10.35 14.65 -23.16
CA GLU A 571 -11.29 15.00 -22.11
C GLU A 571 -10.79 14.40 -20.79
N VAL A 572 -10.72 15.24 -19.75
CA VAL A 572 -10.35 14.82 -18.39
C VAL A 572 -11.58 14.89 -17.52
N ASP A 573 -11.67 14.05 -16.49
CA ASP A 573 -12.81 14.02 -15.57
C ASP A 573 -13.24 15.44 -15.16
N PRO A 574 -14.50 15.85 -15.46
CA PRO A 574 -14.95 17.22 -15.25
C PRO A 574 -15.03 17.60 -13.75
N ARG A 575 -14.97 16.61 -12.84
CA ARG A 575 -14.92 16.84 -11.40
C ARG A 575 -13.57 17.38 -10.93
N LEU A 576 -12.53 17.37 -11.77
CA LEU A 576 -11.22 17.93 -11.42
C LEU A 576 -11.18 19.44 -11.70
N THR A 577 -10.41 20.20 -10.91
CA THR A 577 -10.20 21.63 -11.16
C THR A 577 -9.42 21.85 -12.47
N PRO A 578 -9.48 23.05 -13.09
CA PRO A 578 -8.77 23.32 -14.34
C PRO A 578 -7.25 23.08 -14.28
N GLN A 579 -6.61 23.34 -13.14
CA GLN A 579 -5.16 23.09 -12.97
C GLN A 579 -4.86 21.58 -12.97
N GLU A 580 -5.70 20.79 -12.32
CA GLU A 580 -5.54 19.34 -12.23
C GLU A 580 -5.85 18.67 -13.56
N GLN A 581 -6.82 19.18 -14.32
CA GLN A 581 -7.08 18.71 -15.69
C GLN A 581 -5.84 18.90 -16.59
N ARG A 582 -5.18 20.06 -16.49
CA ARG A 582 -3.92 20.33 -17.21
C ARG A 582 -2.80 19.39 -16.77
N LEU A 583 -2.66 19.15 -15.46
CA LEU A 583 -1.64 18.24 -14.93
C LEU A 583 -1.87 16.79 -15.35
N ALA A 584 -3.12 16.32 -15.34
CA ALA A 584 -3.51 14.99 -15.80
C ALA A 584 -3.13 14.79 -17.27
N LYS A 585 -3.51 15.77 -18.12
CA LYS A 585 -3.20 15.77 -19.55
C LYS A 585 -1.69 15.79 -19.79
N LEU A 586 -0.94 16.62 -19.06
CA LEU A 586 0.52 16.66 -19.13
C LEU A 586 1.14 15.31 -18.72
N ALA A 587 0.74 14.75 -17.58
CA ALA A 587 1.26 13.49 -17.08
C ALA A 587 1.03 12.34 -18.07
N TRP A 588 -0.17 12.24 -18.63
CA TRP A 588 -0.51 11.27 -19.67
C TRP A 588 0.36 11.46 -20.92
N LEU A 589 0.38 12.66 -21.50
CA LEU A 589 1.13 12.92 -22.73
C LEU A 589 2.63 12.68 -22.53
N SER A 590 3.20 13.18 -21.43
CA SER A 590 4.60 12.94 -21.09
C SER A 590 4.91 11.45 -20.97
N TRP A 591 4.12 10.69 -20.22
CA TRP A 591 4.33 9.25 -20.08
C TRP A 591 4.20 8.52 -21.43
N PHE A 592 3.14 8.79 -22.19
CA PHE A 592 2.86 8.13 -23.45
C PHE A 592 3.95 8.39 -24.49
N PHE A 593 4.36 9.65 -24.65
CA PHE A 593 5.42 10.01 -25.60
C PHE A 593 6.79 9.47 -25.18
N VAL A 594 7.10 9.42 -23.88
CA VAL A 594 8.32 8.76 -23.39
C VAL A 594 8.32 7.27 -23.72
N GLN A 595 7.20 6.56 -23.48
CA GLN A 595 7.09 5.15 -23.83
C GLN A 595 7.24 4.94 -25.34
N VAL A 596 6.40 5.58 -26.15
CA VAL A 596 6.45 5.42 -27.61
C VAL A 596 7.82 5.85 -28.18
N GLY A 597 8.43 6.90 -27.63
CA GLY A 597 9.76 7.37 -28.00
C GLY A 597 10.86 6.33 -27.77
N MET A 598 10.86 5.66 -26.60
CA MET A 598 11.79 4.54 -26.34
C MET A 598 11.60 3.41 -27.37
N GLY A 599 10.36 2.99 -27.62
CA GLY A 599 10.08 1.93 -28.59
C GLY A 599 10.44 2.28 -30.04
N LEU A 600 10.44 3.56 -30.40
CA LEU A 600 10.87 4.04 -31.72
C LEU A 600 12.40 4.12 -31.85
N ALA A 601 13.12 4.40 -30.76
CA ALA A 601 14.58 4.48 -30.74
C ALA A 601 15.25 3.09 -30.73
N GLU A 602 14.66 2.13 -30.03
CA GLU A 602 15.17 0.76 -29.85
C GLU A 602 15.58 0.04 -31.15
N PRO A 603 14.76 0.00 -32.23
CA PRO A 603 15.15 -0.62 -33.49
C PRO A 603 16.42 0.01 -34.08
N SER A 604 16.60 1.33 -33.94
CA SER A 604 17.76 2.03 -34.47
C SER A 604 19.01 1.77 -33.64
N LEU A 605 18.87 1.77 -32.31
CA LEU A 605 19.96 1.40 -31.39
C LEU A 605 20.39 -0.05 -31.59
N ARG A 606 19.44 -0.96 -31.81
CA ARG A 606 19.72 -2.36 -32.15
C ARG A 606 20.39 -2.49 -33.50
N ALA A 607 19.92 -1.79 -34.54
CA ALA A 607 20.57 -1.79 -35.84
C ALA A 607 22.01 -1.23 -35.78
N VAL A 608 22.24 -0.19 -34.99
CA VAL A 608 23.59 0.35 -34.72
C VAL A 608 24.43 -0.66 -33.94
N ALA A 609 23.87 -1.31 -32.93
CA ALA A 609 24.56 -2.35 -32.17
C ALA A 609 24.90 -3.57 -33.05
N GLU A 610 24.03 -3.96 -33.98
CA GLU A 610 24.27 -5.01 -34.99
C GLU A 610 25.33 -4.57 -36.03
N LEU A 611 25.35 -3.29 -36.42
CA LEU A 611 26.42 -2.68 -37.24
C LEU A 611 27.77 -2.63 -36.52
N LEU A 612 27.74 -2.41 -35.21
CA LEU A 612 28.89 -2.39 -34.32
C LEU A 612 29.20 -3.79 -33.74
N ASP A 613 28.42 -4.82 -34.07
CA ASP A 613 28.60 -6.18 -33.55
C ASP A 613 29.86 -6.76 -34.20
N LEU A 614 30.94 -6.63 -33.45
CA LEU A 614 32.30 -7.15 -33.61
C LEU A 614 32.34 -8.70 -33.61
N ARG A 615 31.37 -9.36 -34.26
CA ARG A 615 31.40 -10.81 -34.52
C ARG A 615 32.08 -11.05 -35.86
N LYS A 616 33.14 -11.88 -35.84
CA LYS A 616 33.94 -12.29 -37.01
C LYS A 616 33.09 -12.66 -38.24
N ASP A 617 31.92 -13.24 -38.05
CA ASP A 617 31.04 -13.75 -39.12
C ASP A 617 30.38 -12.67 -40.00
N ALA A 618 30.37 -11.39 -39.58
CA ALA A 618 29.86 -10.29 -40.39
C ALA A 618 30.91 -9.81 -41.41
N ILE A 619 32.19 -9.82 -41.02
CA ILE A 619 33.32 -9.45 -41.88
C ILE A 619 33.46 -10.46 -43.03
N ASP A 620 33.30 -11.75 -42.75
CA ASP A 620 33.36 -12.81 -43.78
C ASP A 620 32.21 -12.69 -44.79
N ARG A 621 31.01 -12.33 -44.35
CA ARG A 621 29.84 -12.13 -45.24
C ARG A 621 29.98 -10.90 -46.14
N ASP A 622 30.60 -9.83 -45.66
CA ASP A 622 30.87 -8.65 -46.47
C ASP A 622 32.02 -8.88 -47.44
N GLN A 623 33.05 -9.66 -47.08
CA GLN A 623 34.06 -10.11 -48.03
C GLN A 623 33.46 -10.99 -49.13
N ASP A 624 32.55 -11.90 -48.79
CA ASP A 624 31.90 -12.79 -49.75
C ASP A 624 30.96 -12.03 -50.71
N LYS A 625 30.25 -11.01 -50.21
CA LYS A 625 29.48 -10.06 -51.04
C LYS A 625 30.38 -9.23 -51.95
N LEU A 626 31.51 -8.74 -51.44
CA LEU A 626 32.46 -7.95 -52.22
C LEU A 626 33.09 -8.80 -53.33
N GLN A 627 33.47 -10.05 -53.03
CA GLN A 627 33.99 -11.00 -54.02
C GLN A 627 32.94 -11.33 -55.10
N ARG A 628 31.67 -11.55 -54.73
CA ARG A 628 30.59 -11.75 -55.72
C ARG A 628 30.36 -10.52 -56.60
N LYS A 629 30.51 -9.31 -56.04
CA LYS A 629 30.35 -8.05 -56.79
C LYS A 629 31.52 -7.83 -57.75
N ILE A 630 32.75 -8.13 -57.33
CA ILE A 630 33.95 -8.12 -58.17
C ILE A 630 33.82 -9.16 -59.29
N ARG A 631 33.35 -10.39 -58.99
CA ARG A 631 33.13 -11.44 -59.98
C ARG A 631 32.08 -11.04 -61.02
N LYS A 632 30.99 -10.41 -60.62
CA LYS A 632 29.99 -9.83 -61.55
C LYS A 632 30.56 -8.71 -62.41
N LEU A 633 31.43 -7.86 -61.86
CA LEU A 633 32.09 -6.80 -62.62
C LEU A 633 33.13 -7.34 -63.61
N MET A 634 33.86 -8.40 -63.25
CA MET A 634 34.80 -9.08 -64.17
C MET A 634 34.07 -9.79 -65.31
N ILE A 635 32.99 -10.52 -65.03
CA ILE A 635 32.15 -11.16 -66.06
C ILE A 635 31.58 -10.11 -67.03
N LYS A 636 31.15 -8.96 -66.50
CA LYS A 636 30.66 -7.86 -67.34
C LYS A 636 31.77 -7.26 -68.21
N ARG A 637 33.01 -7.23 -67.71
CA ARG A 637 34.18 -6.71 -68.44
C ARG A 637 34.68 -7.67 -69.53
N GLU A 638 34.57 -8.98 -69.34
CA GLU A 638 34.83 -10.00 -70.38
C GLU A 638 33.76 -10.01 -71.48
N GLN A 639 32.50 -9.69 -71.15
CA GLN A 639 31.43 -9.55 -72.17
C GLN A 639 31.51 -8.25 -72.98
N THR A 640 32.35 -7.29 -72.57
CA THR A 640 32.53 -6.00 -73.27
C THR A 640 33.88 -5.94 -74.03
N ARG A 641 34.61 -7.04 -74.09
CA ARG A 641 35.88 -7.21 -74.84
C ARG A 641 35.66 -8.23 -75.93
#